data_AF-W2Q3T3-F1
#
_entry.id   AF-W2Q3T3-F1
#
_cell.length_a   1.000
_cell.length_b   1.000
_cell.length_c   1.000
_cell.angle_alpha   90.00
_cell.angle_beta   90.00
_cell.angle_gamma   90.00
#
_symmetry.space_group_name_H-M   'P 1'
#
loop_
_entity.id
_entity.type
_entity.pdbx_description
1 polymer ?
#
loop_
_entity_poly.entity_id
_entity_poly.type
_entity_poly.pdbx_seq_one_letter_code
_entity_poly.pdbx_strand_id
1 'polypeptide(L)'
;MTEVTVSRRDSAASAPSSPDELLRNVLAEENPTVSAPLVSALSNDATLARFISFVTRAPVSSSQLPDGPDANKLATAEDAAARREDETKENVTPELLTSYRATMLLTNDDTADALLTFLGDKSKLLTRCLFQAFQSDAQGNLRHACRVIDHLLRFYLDDVYDVLGKDAKTVQRYMGAMIPYLEHAPVAELFLTLVCKPHSAAVMRFYASTPPKKWAFFRALAEWKMLLVLANHVCSTEYGETHTIGAADVFVELLDRLAADENGQLLLQPAAYCPELLEGLICAAVEPEDNKNLTPQRSVGQRTAAMKCVFRLLQKSTLEKVQGPPTSPYQSFGATIVNLVPNQLGPLRQKIYELVEQHLGEVLKYLIQKYVSQQNIEMPDEESGKPLPETAVRHTAYVVKVPFTELRLTLVEALVEIMAHNPSLMSEHFDANVWRVLVTWFFEYSHNNLYHAAFYQLVFIALRTDNQQALEVLVKKLKLVTLLVEHYRADGDTTSNKGYILQICNAIRLQAASQSPEAFLRNFLQSHTTWRGFEQELRDQTSLLCVNGLGFTVPQAIRPGYQKDSWQMLTEEQTGIDHGSEFARSLGFVDDVAWPEDDAPEGNKKRKKKKKGKRNTHHLNGSANHDADEADSTDDEFTAKPEDAAAAALIAAEEAELAANGSIGKKSGTSNGASTPKKKKKSKKKQNKK
;
A
#
# COMPACT_ATOMS: atom_id res chain seq x y z
N MET A 1 -14.18 -84.79 -37.14
CA MET A 1 -12.91 -84.80 -36.40
C MET A 1 -12.32 -83.41 -36.47
N THR A 2 -12.52 -82.63 -35.41
CA THR A 2 -11.60 -81.60 -34.87
C THR A 2 -12.23 -81.10 -33.58
N GLU A 3 -11.53 -81.33 -32.49
CA GLU A 3 -11.90 -81.01 -31.12
C GLU A 3 -11.91 -79.50 -30.90
N VAL A 4 -12.95 -79.00 -30.22
CA VAL A 4 -12.94 -77.67 -29.60
C VAL A 4 -12.91 -77.89 -28.10
N THR A 5 -11.73 -77.71 -27.53
CA THR A 5 -11.43 -77.81 -26.11
C THR A 5 -12.05 -76.64 -25.35
N VAL A 6 -12.99 -76.97 -24.47
CA VAL A 6 -13.50 -76.08 -23.42
C VAL A 6 -12.42 -75.98 -22.34
N SER A 7 -11.73 -74.84 -22.26
CA SER A 7 -10.83 -74.53 -21.13
C SER A 7 -11.58 -73.70 -20.10
N ARG A 8 -12.05 -74.41 -19.08
CA ARG A 8 -12.60 -73.89 -17.83
C ARG A 8 -11.41 -73.31 -17.04
N ARG A 9 -11.24 -71.98 -17.06
CA ARG A 9 -10.29 -71.31 -16.17
C ARG A 9 -10.99 -71.06 -14.84
N ASP A 10 -10.63 -71.88 -13.86
CA ASP A 10 -10.96 -71.71 -12.46
C ASP A 10 -10.63 -70.28 -12.01
N SER A 11 -11.68 -69.52 -11.67
CA SER A 11 -11.55 -68.30 -10.89
C SER A 11 -11.19 -68.71 -9.45
N ALA A 12 -9.91 -68.94 -9.22
CA ALA A 12 -9.37 -68.97 -7.87
C ALA A 12 -9.58 -67.59 -7.25
N ALA A 13 -10.55 -67.49 -6.34
CA ALA A 13 -10.74 -66.37 -5.45
C ALA A 13 -9.45 -66.19 -4.63
N SER A 14 -8.62 -65.23 -5.00
CA SER A 14 -7.56 -64.73 -4.13
C SER A 14 -8.23 -64.06 -2.92
N ALA A 15 -7.75 -64.40 -1.72
CA ALA A 15 -8.07 -63.72 -0.46
C ALA A 15 -8.07 -62.19 -0.61
N PRO A 16 -8.83 -61.41 0.20
CA PRO A 16 -8.90 -59.97 0.05
C PRO A 16 -7.49 -59.39 0.14
N SER A 17 -7.00 -58.83 -0.95
CA SER A 17 -5.78 -58.03 -0.99
C SER A 17 -5.85 -57.04 0.17
N SER A 18 -4.75 -56.88 0.91
CA SER A 18 -4.71 -55.90 1.98
C SER A 18 -5.18 -54.53 1.44
N PRO A 19 -5.88 -53.70 2.24
CA PRO A 19 -6.40 -52.42 1.75
C PRO A 19 -5.29 -51.55 1.14
N ASP A 20 -4.04 -51.70 1.59
CA ASP A 20 -2.88 -51.00 1.03
C ASP A 20 -2.47 -51.51 -0.36
N GLU A 21 -2.52 -52.82 -0.59
CA GLU A 21 -2.28 -53.39 -1.92
C GLU A 21 -3.35 -52.95 -2.91
N LEU A 22 -4.61 -52.88 -2.48
CA LEU A 22 -5.71 -52.38 -3.30
C LEU A 22 -5.47 -50.92 -3.71
N LEU A 23 -5.13 -50.04 -2.76
CA LEU A 23 -4.86 -48.63 -3.06
C LEU A 23 -3.66 -48.45 -4.00
N ARG A 24 -2.57 -49.20 -3.79
CA ARG A 24 -1.39 -49.15 -4.66
C ARG A 24 -1.68 -49.65 -6.07
N ASN A 25 -2.45 -50.73 -6.20
CA ASN A 25 -2.83 -51.28 -7.50
C ASN A 25 -3.69 -50.27 -8.29
N VAL A 26 -4.66 -49.64 -7.64
CA VAL A 26 -5.49 -48.61 -8.27
C VAL A 26 -4.64 -47.41 -8.71
N LEU A 27 -3.75 -46.91 -7.86
CA LEU A 27 -2.90 -45.75 -8.19
C LEU A 27 -1.76 -46.08 -9.17
N ALA A 28 -1.46 -47.36 -9.39
CA ALA A 28 -0.50 -47.79 -10.42
C ALA A 28 -1.10 -47.69 -11.84
N GLU A 29 -2.42 -47.72 -11.99
CA GLU A 29 -3.09 -47.50 -13.27
C GLU A 29 -2.84 -46.09 -13.81
N GLU A 30 -2.74 -45.96 -15.14
CA GLU A 30 -2.45 -44.68 -15.79
C GLU A 30 -3.59 -43.67 -15.61
N ASN A 31 -4.84 -44.15 -15.67
CA ASN A 31 -6.06 -43.38 -15.50
C ASN A 31 -6.96 -44.05 -14.45
N PRO A 32 -6.68 -43.87 -13.16
CA PRO A 32 -7.44 -44.53 -12.11
C PRO A 32 -8.89 -44.02 -12.11
N THR A 33 -9.85 -44.95 -12.03
CA THR A 33 -11.29 -44.62 -12.01
C THR A 33 -11.91 -44.93 -10.66
N VAL A 34 -12.92 -44.13 -10.28
CA VAL A 34 -13.65 -44.35 -9.03
C VAL A 34 -14.59 -45.55 -9.20
N SER A 35 -14.23 -46.68 -8.60
CA SER A 35 -15.04 -47.89 -8.59
C SER A 35 -15.78 -48.05 -7.26
N ALA A 36 -16.94 -48.74 -7.27
CA ALA A 36 -17.69 -49.01 -6.03
C ALA A 36 -16.87 -49.73 -4.94
N PRO A 37 -15.99 -50.72 -5.26
CA PRO A 37 -15.10 -51.32 -4.28
C PRO A 37 -14.12 -50.32 -3.66
N LEU A 38 -13.60 -49.37 -4.45
CA LEU A 38 -12.72 -48.32 -3.94
C LEU A 38 -13.46 -47.39 -2.98
N VAL A 39 -14.67 -46.93 -3.33
CA VAL A 39 -15.49 -46.09 -2.44
C VAL A 39 -15.83 -46.82 -1.14
N SER A 40 -16.16 -48.11 -1.22
CA SER A 40 -16.41 -48.94 -0.05
C SER A 40 -15.17 -49.11 0.84
N ALA A 41 -13.97 -49.22 0.23
CA ALA A 41 -12.72 -49.31 0.98
C ALA A 41 -12.36 -47.97 1.65
N LEU A 42 -12.51 -46.85 0.92
CA LEU A 42 -12.26 -45.49 1.42
C LEU A 42 -13.29 -45.04 2.46
N SER A 43 -14.44 -45.70 2.56
CA SER A 43 -15.42 -45.46 3.64
C SER A 43 -14.86 -45.80 5.03
N ASN A 44 -13.81 -46.62 5.11
CA ASN A 44 -13.05 -46.84 6.35
C ASN A 44 -12.06 -45.70 6.59
N ASP A 45 -12.16 -45.05 7.75
CA ASP A 45 -11.34 -43.88 8.13
C ASP A 45 -9.83 -44.16 8.08
N ALA A 46 -9.38 -45.34 8.49
CA ALA A 46 -7.97 -45.70 8.47
C ALA A 46 -7.45 -45.88 7.04
N THR A 47 -8.26 -46.49 6.17
CA THR A 47 -7.94 -46.66 4.75
C THR A 47 -7.93 -45.31 4.02
N LEU A 48 -8.87 -44.42 4.35
CA LEU A 48 -8.89 -43.07 3.81
C LEU A 48 -7.66 -42.25 4.23
N ALA A 49 -7.30 -42.28 5.52
CA ALA A 49 -6.11 -41.60 6.01
C ALA A 49 -4.84 -42.09 5.28
N ARG A 50 -4.74 -43.41 5.04
CA ARG A 50 -3.66 -43.99 4.23
C ARG A 50 -3.70 -43.54 2.78
N PHE A 51 -4.88 -43.47 2.17
CA PHE A 51 -5.02 -42.95 0.81
C PHE A 51 -4.52 -41.50 0.71
N ILE A 52 -4.91 -40.64 1.66
CA ILE A 52 -4.46 -39.25 1.68
C ILE A 52 -2.95 -39.12 1.95
N SER A 53 -2.32 -40.10 2.61
CA SER A 53 -0.86 -40.11 2.78
C SER A 53 -0.09 -40.19 1.45
N PHE A 54 -0.69 -40.68 0.36
CA PHE A 54 -0.07 -40.58 -0.98
C PHE A 54 -0.05 -39.15 -1.52
N VAL A 55 -0.99 -38.30 -1.09
CA VAL A 55 -1.02 -36.87 -1.44
C VAL A 55 -0.06 -36.09 -0.54
N THR A 56 -0.20 -36.22 0.78
CA THR A 56 0.57 -35.43 1.75
C THR A 56 2.01 -35.89 1.91
N ARG A 57 2.27 -37.18 1.64
CA ARG A 57 3.55 -37.86 1.88
C ARG A 57 4.16 -37.51 3.24
N ALA A 58 3.30 -37.39 4.25
CA ALA A 58 3.69 -37.24 5.64
C ALA A 58 4.04 -38.62 6.23
N PRO A 59 5.03 -38.73 7.12
CA PRO A 59 5.40 -39.99 7.74
C PRO A 59 4.23 -40.56 8.57
N VAL A 60 3.81 -41.78 8.24
CA VAL A 60 2.64 -42.44 8.84
C VAL A 60 2.94 -42.84 10.29
N SER A 61 2.24 -42.26 11.27
CA SER A 61 2.25 -42.78 12.64
C SER A 61 1.30 -43.99 12.74
N SER A 62 1.82 -45.12 13.21
CA SER A 62 1.17 -46.44 13.05
C SER A 62 0.00 -46.72 13.98
N SER A 63 -0.43 -45.79 14.84
CA SER A 63 -1.38 -46.07 15.92
C SER A 63 -2.59 -45.13 16.02
N GLN A 64 -2.61 -43.97 15.37
CA GLN A 64 -3.72 -42.99 15.50
C GLN A 64 -4.05 -42.33 14.16
N LEU A 65 -5.33 -41.98 13.97
CA LEU A 65 -5.76 -41.21 12.81
C LEU A 65 -5.12 -39.80 12.84
N PRO A 66 -4.65 -39.29 11.69
CA PRO A 66 -4.27 -37.89 11.53
C PRO A 66 -5.30 -36.90 12.09
N ASP A 67 -4.84 -35.92 12.86
CA ASP A 67 -5.66 -34.80 13.34
C ASP A 67 -5.03 -33.45 12.97
N GLY A 68 -4.65 -33.25 11.71
CA GLY A 68 -4.01 -32.01 11.26
C GLY A 68 -2.50 -31.96 11.51
N PRO A 69 -1.88 -30.80 11.26
CA PRO A 69 -0.44 -30.58 11.44
C PRO A 69 -0.02 -30.75 12.90
N ASP A 70 1.13 -31.34 13.17
CA ASP A 70 1.75 -31.33 14.50
C ASP A 70 2.38 -29.97 14.76
N ALA A 71 2.03 -29.34 15.89
CA ALA A 71 2.56 -28.04 16.28
C ALA A 71 4.08 -28.04 16.47
N ASN A 72 4.68 -29.21 16.77
CA ASN A 72 6.13 -29.36 16.91
C ASN A 72 6.85 -29.54 15.57
N LYS A 73 6.10 -29.71 14.47
CA LYS A 73 6.61 -29.91 13.11
C LYS A 73 6.21 -28.78 12.17
N LEU A 74 6.06 -27.58 12.72
CA LEU A 74 5.89 -26.38 11.91
C LEU A 74 7.17 -26.14 11.11
N ALA A 75 7.01 -25.82 9.83
CA ALA A 75 8.12 -25.54 8.95
C ALA A 75 8.87 -24.28 9.38
N THR A 76 10.19 -24.41 9.46
CA THR A 76 11.11 -23.28 9.58
C THR A 76 11.34 -22.63 8.22
N ALA A 77 11.98 -21.47 8.20
CA ALA A 77 12.41 -20.83 6.95
C ALA A 77 13.35 -21.73 6.12
N GLU A 78 14.19 -22.52 6.78
CA GLU A 78 15.09 -23.48 6.13
C GLU A 78 14.31 -24.64 5.49
N ASP A 79 13.32 -25.20 6.19
CA ASP A 79 12.47 -26.27 5.66
C ASP A 79 11.71 -25.81 4.41
N ALA A 80 11.16 -24.59 4.45
CA ALA A 80 10.45 -23.99 3.32
C ALA A 80 11.38 -23.78 2.11
N ALA A 81 12.59 -23.25 2.34
CA ALA A 81 13.58 -23.06 1.29
C ALA A 81 14.04 -24.39 0.67
N ALA A 82 14.30 -25.41 1.48
CA ALA A 82 14.71 -26.73 1.02
C ALA A 82 13.63 -27.39 0.15
N ARG A 83 12.36 -27.27 0.56
CA ARG A 83 11.23 -27.79 -0.22
C ARG A 83 11.07 -27.08 -1.56
N ARG A 84 11.27 -25.75 -1.59
CA ARG A 84 11.25 -24.97 -2.83
C ARG A 84 12.32 -25.46 -3.80
N GLU A 85 13.55 -25.64 -3.33
CA GLU A 85 14.64 -26.15 -4.16
C GLU A 85 14.30 -27.52 -4.75
N ASP A 86 13.68 -28.40 -3.96
CA ASP A 86 13.28 -29.72 -4.44
C ASP A 86 12.16 -29.66 -5.50
N GLU A 87 11.15 -28.81 -5.31
CA GLU A 87 10.05 -28.62 -6.28
C GLU A 87 10.51 -27.97 -7.59
N THR A 88 11.61 -27.21 -7.60
CA THR A 88 12.19 -26.62 -8.83
C THR A 88 12.97 -27.61 -9.69
N LYS A 89 13.30 -28.80 -9.16
CA LYS A 89 13.97 -29.84 -9.95
C LYS A 89 12.96 -30.44 -10.94
N GLU A 90 13.27 -30.43 -12.23
CA GLU A 90 12.43 -31.00 -13.31
C GLU A 90 12.43 -32.54 -13.33
N ASN A 91 12.26 -33.19 -12.17
CA ASN A 91 12.28 -34.65 -12.05
C ASN A 91 10.87 -35.17 -11.72
N VAL A 92 10.24 -35.86 -12.68
CA VAL A 92 8.96 -36.55 -12.45
C VAL A 92 9.25 -37.88 -11.75
N THR A 93 9.07 -37.92 -10.43
CA THR A 93 9.25 -39.13 -9.62
C THR A 93 7.99 -40.03 -9.64
N PRO A 94 8.12 -41.35 -9.46
CA PRO A 94 6.95 -42.24 -9.39
C PRO A 94 6.04 -41.90 -8.20
N GLU A 95 6.60 -41.39 -7.10
CA GLU A 95 5.82 -40.90 -5.95
C GLU A 95 5.00 -39.65 -6.31
N LEU A 96 5.57 -38.73 -7.12
CA LEU A 96 4.85 -37.56 -7.60
C LEU A 96 3.69 -37.94 -8.54
N LEU A 97 3.90 -38.91 -9.44
CA LEU A 97 2.83 -39.46 -10.29
C LEU A 97 1.73 -40.12 -9.47
N THR A 98 2.10 -40.89 -8.44
CA THR A 98 1.14 -41.52 -7.52
C THR A 98 0.31 -40.46 -6.79
N SER A 99 0.96 -39.40 -6.30
CA SER A 99 0.32 -38.26 -5.64
C SER A 99 -0.63 -37.51 -6.60
N TYR A 100 -0.22 -37.31 -7.85
CA TYR A 100 -1.04 -36.69 -8.89
C TYR A 100 -2.29 -37.53 -9.19
N ARG A 101 -2.14 -38.84 -9.38
CA ARG A 101 -3.24 -39.78 -9.61
C ARG A 101 -4.24 -39.80 -8.46
N ALA A 102 -3.76 -39.81 -7.21
CA ALA A 102 -4.61 -39.72 -6.04
C ALA A 102 -5.38 -38.38 -5.98
N THR A 103 -4.71 -37.28 -6.33
CA THR A 103 -5.32 -35.94 -6.41
C THR A 103 -6.40 -35.88 -7.48
N MET A 104 -6.13 -36.41 -8.67
CA MET A 104 -7.10 -36.42 -9.76
C MET A 104 -8.31 -37.29 -9.43
N LEU A 105 -8.13 -38.43 -8.76
CA LEU A 105 -9.25 -39.28 -8.33
C LEU A 105 -10.22 -38.56 -7.39
N LEU A 106 -9.73 -37.62 -6.58
CA LEU A 106 -10.55 -36.81 -5.66
C LEU A 106 -11.12 -35.54 -6.29
N THR A 107 -10.55 -35.05 -7.40
CA THR A 107 -10.82 -33.69 -7.91
C THR A 107 -11.18 -33.64 -9.40
N ASN A 108 -11.41 -34.77 -10.05
CA ASN A 108 -11.77 -34.83 -11.46
C ASN A 108 -13.16 -34.23 -11.70
N ASP A 109 -13.34 -33.46 -12.78
CA ASP A 109 -14.59 -32.71 -13.01
C ASP A 109 -15.79 -33.63 -13.32
N ASP A 110 -15.54 -34.85 -13.83
CA ASP A 110 -16.54 -35.92 -14.00
C ASP A 110 -16.82 -36.67 -12.67
N THR A 111 -16.95 -35.94 -11.56
CA THR A 111 -17.26 -36.55 -10.25
C THR A 111 -18.62 -37.24 -10.30
N ALA A 112 -18.63 -38.57 -10.14
CA ALA A 112 -19.87 -39.32 -9.94
C ALA A 112 -20.57 -38.86 -8.64
N ASP A 113 -21.90 -38.77 -8.62
CA ASP A 113 -22.69 -38.38 -7.43
C ASP A 113 -22.32 -39.20 -6.18
N ALA A 114 -21.91 -40.45 -6.37
CA ALA A 114 -21.41 -41.34 -5.33
C ALA A 114 -20.11 -40.82 -4.67
N LEU A 115 -19.18 -40.24 -5.45
CA LEU A 115 -17.96 -39.64 -4.94
C LEU A 115 -18.28 -38.36 -4.16
N LEU A 116 -19.17 -37.50 -4.67
CA LEU A 116 -19.60 -36.30 -3.96
C LEU A 116 -20.21 -36.68 -2.60
N THR A 117 -21.17 -37.61 -2.58
CA THR A 117 -21.79 -38.09 -1.34
C THR A 117 -20.74 -38.61 -0.34
N PHE A 118 -19.80 -39.44 -0.81
CA PHE A 118 -18.69 -39.93 0.00
C PHE A 118 -17.80 -38.80 0.55
N LEU A 119 -17.43 -37.82 -0.29
CA LEU A 119 -16.61 -36.69 0.11
C LEU A 119 -17.31 -35.83 1.17
N GLY A 120 -18.64 -35.71 1.11
CA GLY A 120 -19.43 -35.02 2.13
C GLY A 120 -19.37 -35.72 3.48
N ASP A 121 -19.55 -37.04 3.51
CA ASP A 121 -19.50 -37.83 4.75
C ASP A 121 -18.10 -37.83 5.40
N LYS A 122 -17.04 -37.64 4.60
CA LYS A 122 -15.64 -37.71 5.05
C LYS A 122 -14.89 -36.38 5.04
N SER A 123 -15.55 -35.28 4.68
CA SER A 123 -14.97 -33.94 4.52
C SER A 123 -14.08 -33.53 5.70
N LYS A 124 -14.59 -33.68 6.93
CA LYS A 124 -13.87 -33.32 8.17
C LYS A 124 -12.59 -34.14 8.37
N LEU A 125 -12.64 -35.44 8.07
CA LEU A 125 -11.47 -36.30 8.18
C LEU A 125 -10.44 -35.97 7.09
N LEU A 126 -10.91 -35.76 5.86
CA LEU A 126 -10.07 -35.34 4.75
C LEU A 126 -9.33 -34.04 5.06
N THR A 127 -10.01 -33.04 5.61
CA THR A 127 -9.37 -31.78 6.06
C THR A 127 -8.27 -32.03 7.08
N ARG A 128 -8.51 -32.87 8.10
CA ARG A 128 -7.50 -33.23 9.11
C ARG A 128 -6.29 -33.93 8.50
N CYS A 129 -6.51 -34.82 7.54
CA CYS A 129 -5.41 -35.54 6.88
C CYS A 129 -4.62 -34.63 5.94
N LEU A 130 -5.29 -33.84 5.09
CA LEU A 130 -4.66 -33.06 4.02
C LEU A 130 -3.73 -31.97 4.53
N PHE A 131 -4.09 -31.30 5.63
CA PHE A 131 -3.26 -30.21 6.18
C PHE A 131 -1.89 -30.70 6.69
N GLN A 132 -1.69 -32.00 6.89
CA GLN A 132 -0.36 -32.56 7.18
C GLN A 132 0.65 -32.30 6.06
N ALA A 133 0.20 -32.00 4.83
CA ALA A 133 1.08 -31.61 3.74
C ALA A 133 1.94 -30.37 4.06
N PHE A 134 1.52 -29.52 5.01
CA PHE A 134 2.22 -28.30 5.42
C PHE A 134 3.18 -28.50 6.60
N GLN A 135 3.46 -29.74 7.01
CA GLN A 135 4.47 -30.02 8.04
C GLN A 135 5.88 -30.00 7.45
N SER A 136 6.88 -29.72 8.28
CA SER A 136 8.30 -29.69 7.88
C SER A 136 8.80 -31.02 7.30
N ASP A 137 8.29 -32.15 7.81
CA ASP A 137 8.69 -33.49 7.38
C ASP A 137 7.80 -34.08 6.26
N ALA A 138 6.81 -33.34 5.78
CA ALA A 138 5.94 -33.77 4.71
C ALA A 138 6.60 -33.57 3.34
N GLN A 139 6.60 -34.61 2.52
CA GLN A 139 7.21 -34.62 1.18
C GLN A 139 6.17 -34.47 0.05
N GLY A 140 4.93 -34.14 0.39
CA GLY A 140 3.82 -34.03 -0.56
C GLY A 140 4.04 -32.85 -1.50
N ASN A 141 3.46 -32.89 -2.70
CA ASN A 141 3.46 -31.70 -3.55
C ASN A 141 2.39 -30.71 -3.06
N LEU A 142 2.76 -29.45 -2.81
CA LEU A 142 1.82 -28.47 -2.26
C LEU A 142 0.67 -28.15 -3.22
N ARG A 143 0.89 -28.20 -4.55
CA ARG A 143 -0.17 -27.99 -5.55
C ARG A 143 -1.25 -29.07 -5.46
N HIS A 144 -0.82 -30.32 -5.26
CA HIS A 144 -1.73 -31.46 -5.11
C HIS A 144 -2.61 -31.31 -3.87
N ALA A 145 -1.99 -31.07 -2.71
CA ALA A 145 -2.73 -30.86 -1.46
C ALA A 145 -3.67 -29.66 -1.55
N CYS A 146 -3.20 -28.52 -2.07
CA CYS A 146 -4.03 -27.32 -2.21
C CYS A 146 -5.21 -27.53 -3.16
N ARG A 147 -5.03 -28.27 -4.26
CA ARG A 147 -6.12 -28.60 -5.19
C ARG A 147 -7.23 -29.42 -4.51
N VAL A 148 -6.87 -30.43 -3.71
CA VAL A 148 -7.88 -31.22 -2.98
C VAL A 148 -8.57 -30.38 -1.92
N ILE A 149 -7.84 -29.54 -1.17
CA ILE A 149 -8.44 -28.67 -0.16
C ILE A 149 -9.38 -27.65 -0.83
N ASP A 150 -8.97 -27.01 -1.93
CA ASP A 150 -9.83 -26.10 -2.69
C ASP A 150 -11.11 -26.79 -3.18
N HIS A 151 -11.00 -28.04 -3.64
CA HIS A 151 -12.17 -28.85 -3.99
C HIS A 151 -13.11 -29.04 -2.79
N LEU A 152 -12.57 -29.32 -1.59
CA LEU A 152 -13.38 -29.38 -0.36
C LEU A 152 -14.01 -28.02 -0.02
N LEU A 153 -13.33 -26.89 -0.24
CA LEU A 153 -13.91 -25.55 -0.01
C LEU A 153 -15.08 -25.24 -0.95
N ARG A 154 -15.07 -25.79 -2.18
CA ARG A 154 -16.15 -25.60 -3.17
C ARG A 154 -17.42 -26.40 -2.89
N PHE A 155 -17.37 -27.41 -2.03
CA PHE A 155 -18.53 -28.29 -1.80
C PHE A 155 -18.88 -28.45 -0.32
N TYR A 156 -17.89 -28.33 0.58
CA TYR A 156 -18.00 -28.68 2.01
C TYR A 156 -17.35 -27.64 2.92
N LEU A 157 -17.44 -26.35 2.58
CA LEU A 157 -16.79 -25.24 3.30
C LEU A 157 -17.12 -25.22 4.81
N ASP A 158 -18.39 -25.46 5.18
CA ASP A 158 -18.81 -25.46 6.59
C ASP A 158 -18.12 -26.56 7.41
N ASP A 159 -17.86 -27.72 6.79
CA ASP A 159 -17.14 -28.81 7.45
C ASP A 159 -15.65 -28.49 7.62
N VAL A 160 -15.06 -27.79 6.64
CA VAL A 160 -13.70 -27.28 6.75
C VAL A 160 -13.61 -26.26 7.89
N TYR A 161 -14.56 -25.32 7.98
CA TYR A 161 -14.63 -24.37 9.10
C TYR A 161 -14.87 -25.05 10.45
N ASP A 162 -15.62 -26.14 10.52
CA ASP A 162 -15.79 -26.92 11.75
C ASP A 162 -14.49 -27.59 12.22
N VAL A 163 -13.57 -27.88 11.31
CA VAL A 163 -12.25 -28.44 11.64
C VAL A 163 -11.30 -27.33 12.02
N LEU A 164 -11.16 -26.28 11.21
CA LEU A 164 -10.17 -25.22 11.39
C LEU A 164 -10.57 -24.20 12.46
N GLY A 165 -11.84 -23.82 12.52
CA GLY A 165 -12.36 -22.65 13.22
C GLY A 165 -12.91 -22.89 14.63
N LYS A 166 -12.53 -23.99 15.29
CA LYS A 166 -13.03 -24.30 16.65
C LYS A 166 -12.61 -23.27 17.68
N ASP A 167 -11.34 -22.89 17.65
CA ASP A 167 -10.72 -21.89 18.54
C ASP A 167 -9.45 -21.33 17.90
N ALA A 168 -8.87 -20.29 18.52
CA ALA A 168 -7.64 -19.66 18.04
C ALA A 168 -6.46 -20.63 17.92
N LYS A 169 -6.35 -21.61 18.83
CA LYS A 169 -5.26 -22.61 18.80
C LYS A 169 -5.37 -23.53 17.60
N THR A 170 -6.59 -23.90 17.23
CA THR A 170 -6.88 -24.76 16.08
C THR A 170 -6.60 -23.99 14.79
N VAL A 171 -7.05 -22.74 14.69
CA VAL A 171 -6.72 -21.89 13.53
C VAL A 171 -5.21 -21.72 13.41
N GLN A 172 -4.51 -21.39 14.51
CA GLN A 172 -3.05 -21.29 14.53
C GLN A 172 -2.37 -22.58 14.06
N ARG A 173 -2.84 -23.74 14.52
CA ARG A 173 -2.28 -25.05 14.15
C ARG A 173 -2.42 -25.35 12.65
N TYR A 174 -3.57 -25.06 12.07
CA TYR A 174 -3.86 -25.40 10.67
C TYR A 174 -3.39 -24.30 9.70
N MET A 175 -3.83 -23.06 9.91
CA MET A 175 -3.48 -21.94 9.04
C MET A 175 -2.05 -21.44 9.28
N GLY A 176 -1.55 -21.52 10.52
CA GLY A 176 -0.16 -21.17 10.81
C GLY A 176 0.84 -22.08 10.10
N ALA A 177 0.51 -23.36 9.88
CA ALA A 177 1.35 -24.28 9.12
C ALA A 177 1.48 -23.89 7.63
N MET A 178 0.51 -23.14 7.08
CA MET A 178 0.56 -22.65 5.70
C MET A 178 1.48 -21.43 5.56
N ILE A 179 1.67 -20.65 6.62
CA ILE A 179 2.33 -19.34 6.53
C ILE A 179 3.76 -19.45 6.00
N PRO A 180 4.64 -20.39 6.43
CA PRO A 180 6.00 -20.52 5.88
C PRO A 180 6.08 -20.75 4.37
N TYR A 181 4.95 -21.06 3.71
CA TYR A 181 4.88 -21.38 2.29
C TYR A 181 4.09 -20.35 1.46
N LEU A 182 3.83 -19.13 1.97
CA LEU A 182 3.02 -18.12 1.26
C LEU A 182 3.65 -17.63 -0.05
N GLU A 183 4.93 -17.83 -0.26
CA GLU A 183 5.58 -17.62 -1.57
C GLU A 183 5.10 -18.61 -2.65
N HIS A 184 4.56 -19.76 -2.27
CA HIS A 184 3.96 -20.70 -3.22
C HIS A 184 2.56 -20.22 -3.57
N ALA A 185 2.36 -19.77 -4.81
CA ALA A 185 1.07 -19.25 -5.30
C ALA A 185 -0.17 -20.10 -4.93
N PRO A 186 -0.17 -21.45 -5.06
CA PRO A 186 -1.32 -22.27 -4.65
C PRO A 186 -1.64 -22.17 -3.16
N VAL A 187 -0.63 -22.00 -2.31
CA VAL A 187 -0.80 -21.87 -0.85
C VAL A 187 -1.33 -20.49 -0.51
N ALA A 188 -0.77 -19.44 -1.11
CA ALA A 188 -1.28 -18.07 -0.97
C ALA A 188 -2.75 -17.96 -1.40
N GLU A 189 -3.09 -18.48 -2.57
CA GLU A 189 -4.46 -18.48 -3.09
C GLU A 189 -5.41 -19.27 -2.18
N LEU A 190 -5.00 -20.44 -1.69
CA LEU A 190 -5.80 -21.23 -0.76
C LEU A 190 -5.98 -20.51 0.58
N PHE A 191 -4.92 -19.92 1.13
CA PHE A 191 -4.95 -19.14 2.37
C PHE A 191 -5.95 -17.99 2.26
N LEU A 192 -5.87 -17.23 1.17
CA LEU A 192 -6.80 -16.14 0.89
C LEU A 192 -8.24 -16.64 0.72
N THR A 193 -8.44 -17.77 0.03
CA THR A 193 -9.76 -18.37 -0.24
C THR A 193 -10.43 -18.92 1.02
N LEU A 194 -9.64 -19.44 1.97
CA LEU A 194 -10.13 -19.87 3.28
C LEU A 194 -10.75 -18.71 4.06
N VAL A 195 -10.10 -17.53 4.05
CA VAL A 195 -10.55 -16.36 4.79
C VAL A 195 -11.63 -15.58 4.04
N CYS A 196 -11.36 -15.27 2.78
CA CYS A 196 -12.19 -14.42 1.92
C CYS A 196 -12.58 -15.16 0.65
N LYS A 197 -13.88 -15.23 0.37
CA LYS A 197 -14.38 -15.91 -0.84
C LYS A 197 -13.74 -15.32 -2.12
N PRO A 198 -13.56 -16.12 -3.18
CA PRO A 198 -13.00 -15.63 -4.43
C PRO A 198 -13.84 -14.48 -5.00
N HIS A 199 -13.18 -13.45 -5.54
CA HIS A 199 -13.84 -12.26 -6.11
C HIS A 199 -14.43 -12.50 -7.52
N SER A 200 -14.53 -13.77 -7.97
CA SER A 200 -15.16 -14.13 -9.24
C SER A 200 -16.61 -14.55 -9.01
N ALA A 201 -17.58 -13.80 -9.57
CA ALA A 201 -19.01 -14.10 -9.46
C ALA A 201 -19.34 -15.53 -9.94
N ALA A 202 -18.67 -16.02 -10.99
CA ALA A 202 -18.90 -17.34 -11.56
C ALA A 202 -18.48 -18.48 -10.60
N VAL A 203 -17.49 -18.22 -9.76
CA VAL A 203 -16.86 -19.19 -8.86
C VAL A 203 -17.43 -19.09 -7.44
N MET A 204 -17.82 -17.88 -7.00
CA MET A 204 -18.30 -17.59 -5.66
C MET A 204 -19.51 -18.44 -5.23
N ARG A 205 -20.37 -18.82 -6.19
CA ARG A 205 -21.53 -19.69 -5.94
C ARG A 205 -21.17 -21.08 -5.39
N PHE A 206 -19.94 -21.55 -5.64
CA PHE A 206 -19.47 -22.83 -5.11
C PHE A 206 -18.97 -22.70 -3.66
N TYR A 207 -18.53 -21.51 -3.22
CA TYR A 207 -18.00 -21.31 -1.87
C TYR A 207 -19.12 -20.89 -0.91
N ALA A 208 -20.10 -21.77 -0.69
CA ALA A 208 -21.23 -21.54 0.20
C ALA A 208 -20.87 -21.89 1.66
N SER A 209 -21.07 -20.96 2.57
CA SER A 209 -20.93 -21.19 4.02
C SER A 209 -22.08 -20.57 4.77
N THR A 210 -22.50 -21.20 5.86
CA THR A 210 -23.55 -20.64 6.72
C THR A 210 -22.98 -19.50 7.58
N PRO A 211 -23.76 -18.42 7.80
CA PRO A 211 -23.29 -17.28 8.58
C PRO A 211 -22.73 -17.63 9.97
N PRO A 212 -23.34 -18.55 10.76
CA PRO A 212 -22.80 -18.91 12.06
C PRO A 212 -21.41 -19.55 12.00
N LYS A 213 -21.15 -20.41 10.99
CA LYS A 213 -19.87 -21.08 10.81
C LYS A 213 -18.78 -20.09 10.38
N LYS A 214 -19.08 -19.24 9.40
CA LYS A 214 -18.17 -18.15 8.98
C LYS A 214 -17.81 -17.25 10.17
N TRP A 215 -18.80 -16.87 10.97
CA TRP A 215 -18.57 -15.99 12.11
C TRP A 215 -17.74 -16.63 13.23
N ALA A 216 -17.96 -17.92 13.52
CA ALA A 216 -17.12 -18.66 14.46
C ALA A 216 -15.66 -18.72 13.98
N PHE A 217 -15.45 -19.00 12.70
CA PHE A 217 -14.12 -18.99 12.09
C PHE A 217 -13.45 -17.62 12.15
N PHE A 218 -14.18 -16.54 11.83
CA PHE A 218 -13.68 -15.16 11.92
C PHE A 218 -13.31 -14.76 13.35
N ARG A 219 -14.08 -15.18 14.36
CA ARG A 219 -13.70 -14.96 15.77
C ARG A 219 -12.40 -15.66 16.13
N ALA A 220 -12.25 -16.93 15.74
CA ALA A 220 -11.02 -17.69 16.00
C ALA A 220 -9.79 -17.05 15.32
N LEU A 221 -9.95 -16.55 14.08
CA LEU A 221 -8.93 -15.79 13.36
C LEU A 221 -8.57 -14.46 14.05
N ALA A 222 -9.58 -13.73 14.55
CA ALA A 222 -9.39 -12.48 15.26
C ALA A 222 -8.65 -12.67 16.59
N GLU A 223 -9.00 -13.72 17.35
CA GLU A 223 -8.33 -14.10 18.59
C GLU A 223 -6.87 -14.51 18.35
N TRP A 224 -6.58 -15.19 17.24
CA TRP A 224 -5.21 -15.49 16.80
C TRP A 224 -4.45 -14.26 16.28
N LYS A 225 -5.16 -13.14 16.00
CA LYS A 225 -4.61 -11.92 15.42
C LYS A 225 -3.87 -12.18 14.10
N MET A 226 -4.50 -12.93 13.20
CA MET A 226 -3.92 -13.34 11.90
C MET A 226 -3.17 -12.20 11.18
N LEU A 227 -3.72 -10.99 11.13
CA LEU A 227 -3.09 -9.86 10.44
C LEU A 227 -1.74 -9.45 11.06
N LEU A 228 -1.63 -9.48 12.40
CA LEU A 228 -0.36 -9.27 13.11
C LEU A 228 0.63 -10.40 12.85
N VAL A 229 0.15 -11.65 12.80
CA VAL A 229 1.00 -12.80 12.47
C VAL A 229 1.58 -12.66 11.07
N LEU A 230 0.78 -12.31 10.07
CA LEU A 230 1.26 -12.06 8.71
C LEU A 230 2.28 -10.93 8.67
N ALA A 231 2.02 -9.81 9.37
CA ALA A 231 2.99 -8.72 9.48
C ALA A 231 4.32 -9.19 10.09
N ASN A 232 4.31 -10.02 11.12
CA ASN A 232 5.54 -10.57 11.71
C ASN A 232 6.37 -11.38 10.71
N HIS A 233 5.74 -12.12 9.78
CA HIS A 233 6.45 -12.83 8.71
C HIS A 233 7.01 -11.87 7.64
N VAL A 234 6.37 -10.73 7.40
CA VAL A 234 6.92 -9.68 6.52
C VAL A 234 8.13 -9.00 7.20
N CYS A 235 8.04 -8.75 8.51
CA CYS A 235 9.07 -8.03 9.25
C CYS A 235 10.25 -8.91 9.68
N SER A 236 10.08 -10.23 9.78
CA SER A 236 11.10 -11.14 10.31
C SER A 236 12.33 -11.23 9.41
N THR A 237 13.52 -11.27 10.03
CA THR A 237 14.80 -11.51 9.36
C THR A 237 15.10 -13.00 9.15
N GLU A 238 14.27 -13.90 9.69
CA GLU A 238 14.45 -15.35 9.55
C GLU A 238 14.11 -15.83 8.13
N TYR A 239 13.21 -15.11 7.45
CA TYR A 239 12.74 -15.48 6.11
C TYR A 239 13.52 -14.73 5.03
N GLY A 240 13.68 -15.39 3.88
CA GLY A 240 14.28 -14.78 2.70
C GLY A 240 13.35 -13.80 1.98
N GLU A 241 13.89 -13.09 1.00
CA GLU A 241 13.18 -12.07 0.23
C GLU A 241 11.91 -12.60 -0.46
N THR A 242 11.96 -13.78 -1.06
CA THR A 242 10.82 -14.40 -1.78
C THR A 242 9.61 -14.60 -0.86
N HIS A 243 9.85 -15.11 0.34
CA HIS A 243 8.82 -15.33 1.34
C HIS A 243 8.26 -14.01 1.85
N THR A 244 9.13 -13.05 2.18
CA THR A 244 8.71 -11.72 2.65
C THR A 244 7.79 -11.03 1.63
N ILE A 245 8.13 -11.12 0.34
CA ILE A 245 7.28 -10.58 -0.75
C ILE A 245 5.95 -11.34 -0.82
N GLY A 246 5.97 -12.68 -0.82
CA GLY A 246 4.74 -13.48 -0.87
C GLY A 246 3.81 -13.23 0.33
N ALA A 247 4.37 -13.11 1.53
CA ALA A 247 3.62 -12.77 2.74
C ALA A 247 3.03 -11.35 2.68
N ALA A 248 3.76 -10.38 2.13
CA ALA A 248 3.28 -9.02 1.94
C ALA A 248 2.17 -8.94 0.89
N ASP A 249 2.27 -9.69 -0.21
CA ASP A 249 1.22 -9.75 -1.23
C ASP A 249 -0.06 -10.39 -0.67
N VAL A 250 0.06 -11.46 0.12
CA VAL A 250 -1.08 -12.05 0.84
C VAL A 250 -1.67 -11.06 1.85
N PHE A 251 -0.84 -10.31 2.59
CA PHE A 251 -1.28 -9.28 3.52
C PHE A 251 -2.09 -8.18 2.81
N VAL A 252 -1.58 -7.66 1.69
CA VAL A 252 -2.21 -6.59 0.91
C VAL A 252 -3.51 -7.07 0.26
N GLU A 253 -3.50 -8.25 -0.36
CA GLU A 253 -4.71 -8.82 -0.98
C GLU A 253 -5.77 -9.10 0.08
N LEU A 254 -5.37 -9.63 1.25
CA LEU A 254 -6.29 -9.85 2.36
C LEU A 254 -6.89 -8.54 2.87
N LEU A 255 -6.10 -7.47 2.96
CA LEU A 255 -6.59 -6.13 3.31
C LEU A 255 -7.69 -5.68 2.35
N ASP A 256 -7.44 -5.81 1.04
CA ASP A 256 -8.38 -5.41 -0.01
C ASP A 256 -9.70 -6.19 0.08
N ARG A 257 -9.62 -7.51 0.29
CA ARG A 257 -10.81 -8.37 0.41
C ARG A 257 -11.58 -8.12 1.71
N LEU A 258 -10.90 -7.94 2.84
CA LEU A 258 -11.53 -7.69 4.13
C LEU A 258 -12.14 -6.29 4.21
N ALA A 259 -11.57 -5.30 3.54
CA ALA A 259 -12.15 -3.97 3.43
C ALA A 259 -13.56 -4.01 2.80
N ALA A 260 -13.81 -4.97 1.91
CA ALA A 260 -15.07 -5.18 1.22
C ALA A 260 -16.02 -6.20 1.87
N ASP A 261 -15.53 -7.05 2.78
CA ASP A 261 -16.35 -8.07 3.46
C ASP A 261 -17.15 -7.47 4.62
N GLU A 262 -18.45 -7.71 4.71
CA GLU A 262 -19.31 -7.17 5.78
C GLU A 262 -18.82 -7.48 7.21
N ASN A 263 -18.07 -8.58 7.39
CA ASN A 263 -17.51 -8.98 8.69
C ASN A 263 -16.00 -8.72 8.80
N GLY A 264 -15.40 -8.12 7.77
CA GLY A 264 -13.95 -7.94 7.68
C GLY A 264 -13.39 -6.98 8.73
N GLN A 265 -14.21 -6.04 9.24
CA GLN A 265 -13.80 -5.11 10.29
C GLN A 265 -13.23 -5.82 11.53
N LEU A 266 -13.75 -7.01 11.87
CA LEU A 266 -13.29 -7.82 13.00
C LEU A 266 -11.83 -8.25 12.84
N LEU A 267 -11.45 -8.66 11.62
CA LEU A 267 -10.11 -9.13 11.30
C LEU A 267 -9.11 -8.00 11.03
N LEU A 268 -9.62 -6.80 10.73
CA LEU A 268 -8.82 -5.59 10.49
C LEU A 268 -8.47 -4.83 11.78
N GLN A 269 -9.10 -5.14 12.91
CA GLN A 269 -8.80 -4.49 14.21
C GLN A 269 -7.30 -4.43 14.55
N PRO A 270 -6.48 -5.49 14.32
CA PRO A 270 -5.06 -5.43 14.66
C PRO A 270 -4.30 -4.26 14.03
N ALA A 271 -4.71 -3.77 12.85
CA ALA A 271 -4.08 -2.62 12.20
C ALA A 271 -4.18 -1.32 13.00
N ALA A 272 -5.20 -1.19 13.87
CA ALA A 272 -5.44 0.01 14.67
C ALA A 272 -5.18 -0.17 16.17
N TYR A 273 -5.16 -1.42 16.66
CA TYR A 273 -5.12 -1.72 18.09
C TYR A 273 -3.91 -2.57 18.51
N CYS A 274 -3.07 -3.00 17.58
CA CYS A 274 -1.80 -3.66 17.86
C CYS A 274 -0.67 -2.81 17.24
N PRO A 275 -0.10 -1.85 17.99
CA PRO A 275 0.97 -0.98 17.51
C PRO A 275 2.14 -1.75 16.91
N GLU A 276 2.42 -2.94 17.45
CA GLU A 276 3.51 -3.82 17.03
C GLU A 276 3.43 -4.20 15.55
N LEU A 277 2.22 -4.18 14.96
CA LEU A 277 1.99 -4.45 13.54
C LEU A 277 2.61 -3.36 12.68
N LEU A 278 2.22 -2.10 12.91
CA LEU A 278 2.67 -0.96 12.10
C LEU A 278 4.11 -0.59 12.43
N GLU A 279 4.46 -0.58 13.71
CA GLU A 279 5.83 -0.36 14.18
C GLU A 279 6.78 -1.39 13.57
N GLY A 280 6.42 -2.68 13.60
CA GLY A 280 7.23 -3.73 13.00
C GLY A 280 7.47 -3.52 11.51
N LEU A 281 6.42 -3.17 10.75
CA LEU A 281 6.52 -2.95 9.29
C LEU A 281 7.36 -1.71 8.95
N ILE A 282 7.16 -0.61 9.68
CA ILE A 282 7.92 0.62 9.46
C ILE A 282 9.39 0.39 9.82
N CYS A 283 9.67 -0.18 10.99
CA CYS A 283 11.02 -0.54 11.42
C CYS A 283 11.72 -1.44 10.39
N ALA A 284 11.04 -2.47 9.87
CA ALA A 284 11.60 -3.35 8.84
C ALA A 284 11.91 -2.62 7.52
N ALA A 285 11.14 -1.59 7.17
CA ALA A 285 11.38 -0.77 5.98
C ALA A 285 12.58 0.19 6.15
N VAL A 286 12.66 0.87 7.31
CA VAL A 286 13.58 2.00 7.55
C VAL A 286 14.77 1.67 8.45
N GLU A 287 14.98 0.40 8.81
CA GLU A 287 16.08 -0.05 9.65
C GLU A 287 17.43 0.52 9.15
N PRO A 288 18.24 1.18 9.99
CA PRO A 288 19.52 1.75 9.58
C PRO A 288 20.48 0.66 9.11
N GLU A 289 21.26 0.96 8.08
CA GLU A 289 22.30 0.06 7.55
C GLU A 289 23.59 0.14 8.37
N ASP A 290 23.49 0.10 9.71
CA ASP A 290 24.63 0.27 10.60
C ASP A 290 25.30 -1.07 10.96
N ASN A 291 26.60 -1.14 10.65
CA ASN A 291 27.58 -2.18 10.98
C ASN A 291 27.35 -3.59 10.42
N LYS A 292 28.20 -3.94 9.46
CA LYS A 292 28.42 -5.23 8.78
C LYS A 292 28.61 -6.48 9.66
N ASN A 293 28.45 -6.40 10.99
CA ASN A 293 29.03 -7.38 11.91
C ASN A 293 28.07 -8.18 12.80
N LEU A 294 26.75 -7.91 12.87
CA LEU A 294 25.91 -8.60 13.86
C LEU A 294 24.52 -9.08 13.39
N THR A 295 23.93 -8.55 12.32
CA THR A 295 22.61 -8.99 11.83
C THR A 295 22.58 -9.11 10.29
N PRO A 296 21.87 -10.11 9.73
CA PRO A 296 21.65 -10.17 8.29
C PRO A 296 20.90 -8.91 7.85
N GLN A 297 21.51 -8.12 6.96
CA GLN A 297 20.90 -6.91 6.44
C GLN A 297 19.68 -7.28 5.58
N ARG A 298 18.54 -6.62 5.84
CA ARG A 298 17.35 -6.77 5.00
C ARG A 298 17.62 -6.27 3.59
N SER A 299 17.22 -7.05 2.59
CA SER A 299 17.33 -6.66 1.19
C SER A 299 16.38 -5.51 0.85
N VAL A 300 16.60 -4.86 -0.29
CA VAL A 300 15.70 -3.80 -0.79
C VAL A 300 14.29 -4.37 -1.03
N GLY A 301 14.16 -5.60 -1.52
CA GLY A 301 12.87 -6.27 -1.71
C GLY A 301 12.11 -6.47 -0.41
N GLN A 302 12.78 -6.91 0.66
CA GLN A 302 12.16 -7.07 1.98
C GLN A 302 11.66 -5.74 2.56
N ARG A 303 12.49 -4.69 2.47
CA ARG A 303 12.12 -3.34 2.91
C ARG A 303 10.93 -2.79 2.13
N THR A 304 10.94 -3.00 0.81
CA THR A 304 9.86 -2.56 -0.09
C THR A 304 8.55 -3.26 0.26
N ALA A 305 8.59 -4.58 0.47
CA ALA A 305 7.43 -5.38 0.87
C ALA A 305 6.82 -4.89 2.19
N ALA A 306 7.64 -4.60 3.20
CA ALA A 306 7.17 -4.05 4.48
C ALA A 306 6.50 -2.67 4.30
N MET A 307 7.15 -1.76 3.57
CA MET A 307 6.60 -0.42 3.34
C MET A 307 5.33 -0.44 2.47
N LYS A 308 5.25 -1.38 1.52
CA LYS A 308 4.05 -1.60 0.68
C LYS A 308 2.83 -1.96 1.53
N CYS A 309 2.99 -2.78 2.57
CA CYS A 309 1.91 -3.08 3.51
C CYS A 309 1.42 -1.83 4.26
N VAL A 310 2.34 -0.98 4.74
CA VAL A 310 2.01 0.29 5.41
C VAL A 310 1.29 1.24 4.47
N PHE A 311 1.84 1.46 3.27
CA PHE A 311 1.25 2.34 2.27
C PHE A 311 -0.17 1.88 1.87
N ARG A 312 -0.36 0.57 1.67
CA ARG A 312 -1.69 0.03 1.34
C ARG A 312 -2.69 0.18 2.47
N LEU A 313 -2.27 0.05 3.73
CA LEU A 313 -3.13 0.35 4.88
C LEU A 313 -3.61 1.80 4.88
N LEU A 314 -2.69 2.76 4.67
CA LEU A 314 -3.01 4.18 4.59
C LEU A 314 -3.99 4.44 3.43
N GLN A 315 -3.59 4.10 2.21
CA GLN A 315 -4.38 4.34 0.99
C GLN A 315 -5.76 3.69 1.05
N LYS A 316 -5.87 2.45 1.55
CA LYS A 316 -7.17 1.77 1.59
C LYS A 316 -8.07 2.35 2.67
N SER A 317 -7.53 2.88 3.75
CA SER A 317 -8.32 3.43 4.86
C SER A 317 -8.95 4.79 4.54
N THR A 318 -8.45 5.52 3.53
CA THR A 318 -9.00 6.83 3.12
C THR A 318 -10.28 6.73 2.31
N LEU A 319 -10.50 5.61 1.62
CA LEU A 319 -11.66 5.39 0.76
C LEU A 319 -12.95 5.21 1.58
N GLU A 320 -14.02 5.94 1.26
CA GLU A 320 -15.33 5.72 1.90
C GLU A 320 -15.98 4.42 1.43
N LYS A 321 -15.82 4.10 0.14
CA LYS A 321 -16.36 2.89 -0.49
C LYS A 321 -15.26 2.17 -1.25
N VAL A 322 -15.31 0.85 -1.23
CA VAL A 322 -14.37 -0.03 -1.93
C VAL A 322 -15.11 -0.94 -2.90
N GLN A 323 -14.39 -1.48 -3.87
CA GLN A 323 -14.95 -2.45 -4.80
C GLN A 323 -15.32 -3.72 -4.05
N GLY A 324 -16.61 -4.04 -4.03
CA GLY A 324 -17.16 -5.24 -3.42
C GLY A 324 -17.15 -6.43 -4.38
N PRO A 325 -17.51 -7.62 -3.86
CA PRO A 325 -17.70 -8.80 -4.69
C PRO A 325 -18.70 -8.51 -5.83
N PRO A 326 -18.44 -8.98 -7.06
CA PRO A 326 -19.32 -8.76 -8.19
C PRO A 326 -20.68 -9.42 -7.94
N THR A 327 -21.75 -8.66 -8.12
CA THR A 327 -23.13 -9.10 -7.86
C THR A 327 -23.76 -9.85 -9.03
N SER A 328 -23.14 -9.81 -10.22
CA SER A 328 -23.61 -10.56 -11.39
C SER A 328 -22.43 -11.08 -12.23
N PRO A 329 -22.57 -12.24 -12.89
CA PRO A 329 -21.61 -12.69 -13.90
C PRO A 329 -21.59 -11.67 -15.05
N TYR A 330 -20.38 -11.36 -15.52
CA TYR A 330 -20.11 -10.37 -16.58
C TYR A 330 -21.15 -10.44 -17.72
N GLN A 331 -21.91 -9.36 -17.91
CA GLN A 331 -22.78 -9.20 -19.07
C GLN A 331 -21.98 -8.48 -20.15
N SER A 332 -21.74 -9.15 -21.27
CA SER A 332 -20.88 -8.71 -22.38
C SER A 332 -21.35 -7.47 -23.13
N PHE A 333 -22.51 -6.91 -22.79
CA PHE A 333 -23.09 -5.73 -23.43
C PHE A 333 -23.79 -4.84 -22.39
N GLY A 334 -23.00 -4.05 -21.65
CA GLY A 334 -23.50 -3.08 -20.67
C GLY A 334 -22.35 -2.50 -19.86
N ALA A 335 -22.44 -1.23 -19.45
CA ALA A 335 -21.42 -0.60 -18.62
C ALA A 335 -21.07 -1.49 -17.42
N THR A 336 -19.78 -1.73 -17.18
CA THR A 336 -19.30 -2.50 -16.02
C THR A 336 -19.78 -1.79 -14.75
N ILE A 337 -20.86 -2.26 -14.14
CA ILE A 337 -21.35 -1.74 -12.86
C ILE A 337 -20.41 -2.27 -11.79
N VAL A 338 -19.51 -1.41 -11.32
CA VAL A 338 -18.64 -1.71 -10.18
C VAL A 338 -19.49 -1.69 -8.92
N ASN A 339 -19.64 -2.83 -8.25
CA ASN A 339 -20.31 -2.90 -6.97
C ASN A 339 -19.45 -2.17 -5.93
N LEU A 340 -19.94 -1.06 -5.37
CA LEU A 340 -19.24 -0.30 -4.33
C LEU A 340 -19.89 -0.55 -2.97
N VAL A 341 -19.12 -1.10 -2.04
CA VAL A 341 -19.56 -1.43 -0.68
C VAL A 341 -18.88 -0.52 0.35
N PRO A 342 -19.49 -0.30 1.53
CA PRO A 342 -18.86 0.46 2.60
C PRO A 342 -17.51 -0.14 3.02
N ASN A 343 -16.50 0.71 3.14
CA ASN A 343 -15.16 0.28 3.52
C ASN A 343 -15.09 -0.07 5.01
N GLN A 344 -14.81 -1.33 5.33
CA GLN A 344 -14.65 -1.79 6.71
C GLN A 344 -13.37 -1.28 7.40
N LEU A 345 -12.38 -0.81 6.64
CA LEU A 345 -11.16 -0.20 7.18
C LEU A 345 -11.35 1.28 7.52
N GLY A 346 -12.31 1.97 6.87
CA GLY A 346 -12.58 3.39 7.05
C GLY A 346 -12.77 3.82 8.52
N PRO A 347 -13.53 3.08 9.36
CA PRO A 347 -13.69 3.41 10.78
C PRO A 347 -12.39 3.34 11.61
N LEU A 348 -11.37 2.64 11.11
CA LEU A 348 -10.08 2.48 11.79
C LEU A 348 -9.05 3.52 11.35
N ARG A 349 -9.34 4.31 10.30
CA ARG A 349 -8.44 5.29 9.68
C ARG A 349 -7.71 6.14 10.72
N GLN A 350 -8.45 6.84 11.58
CA GLN A 350 -7.87 7.80 12.52
C GLN A 350 -6.74 7.18 13.38
N LYS A 351 -6.96 5.97 13.90
CA LYS A 351 -5.98 5.27 14.74
C LYS A 351 -4.79 4.75 13.95
N ILE A 352 -5.01 4.29 12.72
CA ILE A 352 -3.92 3.84 11.84
C ILE A 352 -2.97 5.01 11.58
N TYR A 353 -3.51 6.18 11.24
CA TYR A 353 -2.70 7.38 11.01
C TYR A 353 -1.98 7.83 12.28
N GLU A 354 -2.65 7.91 13.43
CA GLU A 354 -2.02 8.25 14.72
C GLU A 354 -0.82 7.35 15.07
N LEU A 355 -0.84 6.07 14.67
CA LEU A 355 0.28 5.15 14.87
C LEU A 355 1.41 5.39 13.86
N VAL A 356 1.10 5.57 12.58
CA VAL A 356 2.13 5.82 11.55
C VAL A 356 2.82 7.17 11.76
N GLU A 357 2.08 8.19 12.18
CA GLU A 357 2.59 9.54 12.46
C GLU A 357 3.69 9.54 13.54
N GLN A 358 3.62 8.62 14.51
CA GLN A 358 4.65 8.49 15.57
C GLN A 358 6.03 8.11 15.01
N HIS A 359 6.07 7.42 13.87
CA HIS A 359 7.31 6.97 13.23
C HIS A 359 7.71 7.83 12.02
N LEU A 360 7.01 8.94 11.76
CA LEU A 360 7.32 9.85 10.65
C LEU A 360 8.78 10.33 10.67
N GLY A 361 9.31 10.61 11.86
CA GLY A 361 10.71 11.02 12.02
C GLY A 361 11.73 9.97 11.54
N GLU A 362 11.44 8.69 11.72
CA GLU A 362 12.31 7.59 11.29
C GLU A 362 12.33 7.47 9.76
N VAL A 363 11.15 7.56 9.14
CA VAL A 363 10.99 7.57 7.68
C VAL A 363 11.77 8.72 7.04
N LEU A 364 11.62 9.94 7.56
CA LEU A 364 12.31 11.11 7.05
C LEU A 364 13.82 11.03 7.25
N LYS A 365 14.27 10.55 8.42
CA LYS A 365 15.69 10.34 8.71
C LYS A 365 16.31 9.33 7.73
N TYR A 366 15.61 8.24 7.43
CA TYR A 366 16.08 7.24 6.48
C TYR A 366 16.23 7.82 5.06
N LEU A 367 15.27 8.61 4.59
CA LEU A 367 15.35 9.28 3.28
C LEU A 367 16.57 10.21 3.20
N ILE A 368 16.82 11.00 4.25
CA ILE A 368 17.99 11.89 4.33
C ILE A 368 19.29 11.08 4.32
N GLN A 369 19.39 10.03 5.16
CA GLN A 369 20.59 9.19 5.21
C GLN A 369 20.86 8.52 3.85
N LYS A 370 19.82 8.01 3.19
CA LYS A 370 19.95 7.43 1.85
C LYS A 370 20.39 8.45 0.81
N TYR A 371 19.85 9.66 0.84
CA TYR A 371 20.32 10.75 -0.02
C TYR A 371 21.79 11.08 0.22
N VAL A 372 22.22 11.26 1.47
CA VAL A 372 23.62 11.57 1.81
C VAL A 372 24.55 10.44 1.34
N SER A 373 24.17 9.18 1.55
CA SER A 373 24.95 8.03 1.08
C SER A 373 25.10 8.01 -0.45
N GLN A 374 24.06 8.38 -1.19
CA GLN A 374 24.09 8.50 -2.65
C GLN A 374 25.00 9.63 -3.12
N GLN A 375 24.98 10.79 -2.47
CA GLN A 375 25.80 11.92 -2.89
C GLN A 375 27.30 11.60 -2.80
N ASN A 376 27.70 10.80 -1.81
CA ASN A 376 29.08 10.36 -1.60
C ASN A 376 29.61 9.37 -2.67
N ILE A 377 28.77 8.83 -3.55
CA ILE A 377 29.22 7.95 -4.64
C ILE A 377 29.85 8.83 -5.73
N GLU A 378 31.08 8.58 -6.15
CA GLU A 378 31.69 9.34 -7.26
C GLU A 378 31.24 8.79 -8.61
N MET A 379 30.88 9.68 -9.54
CA MET A 379 30.68 9.32 -10.94
C MET A 379 31.96 9.63 -11.71
N PRO A 380 32.61 8.62 -12.32
CA PRO A 380 33.79 8.87 -13.14
C PRO A 380 33.41 9.60 -14.43
N ASP A 381 34.22 10.58 -14.83
CA ASP A 381 34.08 11.23 -16.13
C ASP A 381 34.32 10.22 -17.26
N GLU A 382 33.64 10.41 -18.40
CA GLU A 382 33.80 9.52 -19.58
C GLU A 382 35.26 9.42 -20.04
N GLU A 383 36.05 10.47 -19.83
CA GLU A 383 37.47 10.55 -20.18
C GLU A 383 38.39 9.80 -19.20
N SER A 384 37.91 9.51 -17.98
CA SER A 384 38.72 8.93 -16.91
C SER A 384 38.99 7.43 -17.08
N GLY A 385 38.25 6.75 -17.96
CA GLY A 385 38.37 5.30 -18.22
C GLY A 385 38.04 4.40 -17.02
N LYS A 386 37.59 4.96 -15.89
CA LYS A 386 37.20 4.20 -14.71
C LYS A 386 35.82 3.55 -14.93
N PRO A 387 35.59 2.33 -14.42
CA PRO A 387 34.28 1.69 -14.52
C PRO A 387 33.23 2.50 -13.75
N LEU A 388 32.00 2.51 -14.27
CA LEU A 388 30.86 3.10 -13.57
C LEU A 388 30.64 2.41 -12.21
N PRO A 389 30.05 3.12 -11.22
CA PRO A 389 29.65 2.50 -9.96
C PRO A 389 28.78 1.27 -10.19
N GLU A 390 28.89 0.25 -9.34
CA GLU A 390 28.07 -0.97 -9.44
C GLU A 390 26.57 -0.68 -9.38
N THR A 391 26.18 0.42 -8.74
CA THR A 391 24.78 0.85 -8.63
C THR A 391 24.29 1.64 -9.84
N ALA A 392 25.16 2.04 -10.76
CA ALA A 392 24.78 2.89 -11.88
C ALA A 392 24.03 2.10 -12.96
N VAL A 393 22.96 2.71 -13.50
CA VAL A 393 22.14 2.10 -14.56
C VAL A 393 22.28 2.92 -15.83
N ARG A 394 22.73 2.27 -16.91
CA ARG A 394 22.82 2.88 -18.24
C ARG A 394 21.49 2.69 -18.99
N HIS A 395 20.85 3.80 -19.33
CA HIS A 395 19.74 3.85 -20.26
C HIS A 395 20.24 4.13 -21.68
N THR A 396 19.35 4.09 -22.65
CA THR A 396 19.67 4.34 -24.06
C THR A 396 20.21 5.75 -24.31
N ALA A 397 19.73 6.75 -23.55
CA ALA A 397 20.07 8.16 -23.76
C ALA A 397 20.87 8.81 -22.62
N TYR A 398 20.94 8.18 -21.43
CA TYR A 398 21.59 8.76 -20.25
C TYR A 398 22.02 7.67 -19.25
N VAL A 399 22.83 8.05 -18.26
CA VAL A 399 23.25 7.17 -17.17
C VAL A 399 22.74 7.74 -15.86
N VAL A 400 22.14 6.88 -15.03
CA VAL A 400 21.69 7.23 -13.68
C VAL A 400 22.69 6.70 -12.68
N LYS A 401 23.25 7.60 -11.87
CA LYS A 401 24.24 7.30 -10.82
C LYS A 401 23.73 6.26 -9.81
N VAL A 402 22.53 6.46 -9.30
CA VAL A 402 21.81 5.52 -8.43
C VAL A 402 20.35 5.48 -8.87
N PRO A 403 19.78 4.33 -9.25
CA PRO A 403 18.39 4.26 -9.69
C PRO A 403 17.44 4.68 -8.57
N PHE A 404 16.34 5.33 -8.95
CA PHE A 404 15.26 5.62 -8.01
C PHE A 404 14.48 4.33 -7.73
N THR A 405 14.65 3.76 -6.55
CA THR A 405 14.08 2.45 -6.20
C THR A 405 12.58 2.54 -5.88
N GLU A 406 11.87 1.42 -6.02
CA GLU A 406 10.47 1.29 -5.61
C GLU A 406 10.29 1.67 -4.13
N LEU A 407 11.20 1.25 -3.25
CA LEU A 407 11.19 1.64 -1.84
C LEU A 407 11.11 3.16 -1.66
N ARG A 408 11.92 3.95 -2.39
CA ARG A 408 11.88 5.42 -2.30
C ARG A 408 10.53 5.97 -2.74
N LEU A 409 9.97 5.41 -3.82
CA LEU A 409 8.65 5.81 -4.31
C LEU A 409 7.59 5.54 -3.25
N THR A 410 7.51 4.31 -2.73
CA THR A 410 6.52 3.90 -1.73
C THR A 410 6.65 4.71 -0.44
N LEU A 411 7.87 5.07 -0.02
CA LEU A 411 8.09 5.96 1.13
C LEU A 411 7.50 7.35 0.86
N VAL A 412 7.74 7.93 -0.31
CA VAL A 412 7.23 9.25 -0.68
C VAL A 412 5.71 9.23 -0.85
N GLU A 413 5.14 8.18 -1.46
CA GLU A 413 3.69 8.00 -1.57
C GLU A 413 3.03 7.84 -0.19
N ALA A 414 3.66 7.13 0.74
CA ALA A 414 3.19 7.08 2.12
C ALA A 414 3.26 8.45 2.81
N LEU A 415 4.32 9.24 2.58
CA LEU A 415 4.38 10.62 3.08
C LEU A 415 3.24 11.47 2.53
N VAL A 416 2.90 11.32 1.24
CA VAL A 416 1.75 12.02 0.64
C VAL A 416 0.47 11.67 1.38
N GLU A 417 0.18 10.39 1.61
CA GLU A 417 -1.03 9.96 2.31
C GLU A 417 -1.07 10.51 3.74
N ILE A 418 0.05 10.49 4.48
CA ILE A 418 0.15 11.05 5.84
C ILE A 418 -0.12 12.57 5.82
N MET A 419 0.54 13.30 4.92
CA MET A 419 0.36 14.76 4.82
C MET A 419 -1.03 15.16 4.32
N ALA A 420 -1.66 14.34 3.47
CA ALA A 420 -3.03 14.57 3.03
C ALA A 420 -4.04 14.39 4.17
N HIS A 421 -3.77 13.48 5.11
CA HIS A 421 -4.59 13.27 6.29
C HIS A 421 -4.39 14.35 7.35
N ASN A 422 -3.14 14.66 7.68
CA ASN A 422 -2.78 15.64 8.69
C ASN A 422 -1.72 16.63 8.19
N PRO A 423 -2.14 17.70 7.49
CA PRO A 423 -1.22 18.63 6.85
C PRO A 423 -0.37 19.46 7.83
N SER A 424 -0.77 19.60 9.11
CA SER A 424 -0.01 20.41 10.08
C SER A 424 1.33 19.80 10.45
N LEU A 425 1.48 18.49 10.30
CA LEU A 425 2.74 17.76 10.53
C LEU A 425 3.87 18.22 9.60
N MET A 426 3.52 18.81 8.45
CA MET A 426 4.50 19.33 7.51
C MET A 426 5.37 20.43 8.12
N SER A 427 4.80 21.35 8.92
CA SER A 427 5.61 22.35 9.65
C SER A 427 6.55 21.74 10.68
N GLU A 428 6.09 20.68 11.33
CA GLU A 428 6.78 20.11 12.49
C GLU A 428 7.96 19.24 12.07
N HIS A 429 7.80 18.53 10.94
CA HIS A 429 8.75 17.50 10.52
C HIS A 429 9.51 17.80 9.23
N PHE A 430 9.00 18.63 8.31
CA PHE A 430 9.68 18.91 7.05
C PHE A 430 10.61 20.11 7.18
N ASP A 431 11.84 19.83 7.62
CA ASP A 431 12.91 20.81 7.66
C ASP A 431 13.52 21.09 6.27
N ALA A 432 14.54 21.96 6.24
CA ALA A 432 15.26 22.28 5.00
C ALA A 432 16.01 21.09 4.39
N ASN A 433 16.34 20.06 5.17
CA ASN A 433 17.03 18.88 4.67
C ASN A 433 16.06 17.95 3.96
N VAL A 434 14.89 17.68 4.55
CA VAL A 434 13.82 16.88 3.93
C VAL A 434 13.44 17.49 2.58
N TRP A 435 13.11 18.78 2.56
CA TRP A 435 12.73 19.44 1.31
C TRP A 435 13.86 19.46 0.29
N ARG A 436 15.11 19.62 0.71
CA ARG A 436 16.27 19.55 -0.19
C ARG A 436 16.35 18.19 -0.88
N VAL A 437 16.19 17.08 -0.14
CA VAL A 437 16.19 15.73 -0.73
C VAL A 437 15.12 15.61 -1.81
N LEU A 438 13.90 16.02 -1.50
CA LEU A 438 12.77 15.91 -2.42
C LEU A 438 12.96 16.80 -3.66
N VAL A 439 13.36 18.06 -3.47
CA VAL A 439 13.59 18.99 -4.58
C VAL A 439 14.75 18.53 -5.46
N THR A 440 15.87 18.07 -4.87
CA THR A 440 17.00 17.57 -5.64
C THR A 440 16.61 16.34 -6.48
N TRP A 441 15.88 15.38 -5.90
CA TRP A 441 15.42 14.21 -6.64
C TRP A 441 14.47 14.56 -7.79
N PHE A 442 13.68 15.63 -7.68
CA PHE A 442 12.78 16.06 -8.76
C PHE A 442 13.56 16.41 -10.04
N PHE A 443 14.71 17.08 -9.90
CA PHE A 443 15.57 17.45 -11.02
C PHE A 443 16.55 16.34 -11.41
N GLU A 444 17.11 15.60 -10.44
CA GLU A 444 18.05 14.49 -10.69
C GLU A 444 17.39 13.34 -11.46
N TYR A 445 16.10 13.07 -11.21
CA TYR A 445 15.33 12.01 -11.85
C TYR A 445 14.28 12.58 -12.82
N SER A 446 14.70 13.36 -13.80
CA SER A 446 13.86 14.07 -14.78
C SER A 446 12.90 13.18 -15.62
N HIS A 447 13.11 11.86 -15.64
CA HIS A 447 12.27 10.90 -16.37
C HIS A 447 11.37 10.03 -15.46
N ASN A 448 11.32 10.30 -14.15
CA ASN A 448 10.50 9.52 -13.21
C ASN A 448 9.14 10.18 -12.93
N ASN A 449 8.19 9.97 -13.84
CA ASN A 449 6.83 10.53 -13.73
C ASN A 449 6.08 10.09 -12.46
N LEU A 450 6.31 8.86 -11.97
CA LEU A 450 5.65 8.38 -10.76
C LEU A 450 6.08 9.20 -9.54
N TYR A 451 7.39 9.44 -9.42
CA TYR A 451 7.92 10.30 -8.37
C TYR A 451 7.45 11.75 -8.52
N HIS A 452 7.45 12.30 -9.73
CA HIS A 452 7.01 13.68 -9.96
C HIS A 452 5.53 13.89 -9.60
N ALA A 453 4.67 12.89 -9.83
CA ALA A 453 3.28 12.93 -9.39
C ALA A 453 3.17 13.00 -7.86
N ALA A 454 3.92 12.16 -7.14
CA ALA A 454 3.93 12.17 -5.68
C ALA A 454 4.54 13.47 -5.11
N PHE A 455 5.62 13.98 -5.71
CA PHE A 455 6.23 15.26 -5.34
C PHE A 455 5.28 16.43 -5.57
N TYR A 456 4.58 16.48 -6.72
CA TYR A 456 3.57 17.49 -6.98
C TYR A 456 2.49 17.49 -5.89
N GLN A 457 2.01 16.33 -5.47
CA GLN A 457 1.00 16.23 -4.41
C GLN A 457 1.53 16.78 -3.07
N LEU A 458 2.77 16.50 -2.69
CA LEU A 458 3.39 17.09 -1.49
C LEU A 458 3.48 18.62 -1.58
N VAL A 459 3.95 19.15 -2.71
CA VAL A 459 4.03 20.61 -2.94
C VAL A 459 2.64 21.23 -2.92
N PHE A 460 1.65 20.57 -3.51
CA PHE A 460 0.26 21.03 -3.51
C PHE A 460 -0.31 21.09 -2.09
N ILE A 461 -0.08 20.07 -1.26
CA ILE A 461 -0.47 20.08 0.17
C ILE A 461 0.23 21.24 0.91
N ALA A 462 1.53 21.46 0.67
CA ALA A 462 2.27 22.58 1.26
C ALA A 462 1.70 23.95 0.87
N LEU A 463 1.27 24.10 -0.39
CA LEU A 463 0.62 25.31 -0.90
C LEU A 463 -0.76 25.53 -0.26
N ARG A 464 -1.56 24.47 -0.15
CA ARG A 464 -2.94 24.53 0.37
C ARG A 464 -3.01 24.78 1.87
N THR A 465 -2.01 24.38 2.63
CA THR A 465 -1.95 24.64 4.08
C THR A 465 -1.63 26.09 4.44
N ASP A 466 -1.18 26.89 3.47
CA ASP A 466 -0.69 28.26 3.67
C ASP A 466 0.31 28.41 4.83
N ASN A 467 1.12 27.37 5.03
CA ASN A 467 2.09 27.35 6.10
C ASN A 467 3.33 28.15 5.70
N GLN A 468 3.40 29.39 6.19
CA GLN A 468 4.50 30.31 5.85
C GLN A 468 5.89 29.69 6.12
N GLN A 469 6.07 28.90 7.18
CA GLN A 469 7.39 28.31 7.49
C GLN A 469 7.82 27.31 6.42
N ALA A 470 6.91 26.41 6.00
CA ALA A 470 7.19 25.44 4.95
C ALA A 470 7.40 26.13 3.59
N LEU A 471 6.58 27.13 3.27
CA LEU A 471 6.70 27.90 2.03
C LEU A 471 8.00 28.73 1.99
N GLU A 472 8.44 29.31 3.10
CA GLU A 472 9.72 30.01 3.17
C GLU A 472 10.91 29.08 2.91
N VAL A 473 10.88 27.86 3.44
CA VAL A 473 11.92 26.86 3.18
C VAL A 473 11.95 26.50 1.68
N LEU A 474 10.81 26.15 1.12
CA LEU A 474 10.69 25.76 -0.29
C LEU A 474 11.07 26.88 -1.26
N VAL A 475 10.48 28.06 -1.05
CA VAL A 475 10.49 29.14 -2.04
C VAL A 475 11.67 30.09 -1.83
N LYS A 476 12.05 30.43 -0.58
CA LYS A 476 13.20 31.30 -0.31
C LYS A 476 14.51 30.52 -0.14
N LYS A 477 14.55 29.50 0.74
CA LYS A 477 15.82 28.82 1.07
C LYS A 477 16.28 27.88 -0.05
N LEU A 478 15.37 27.08 -0.59
CA LEU A 478 15.67 26.14 -1.67
C LEU A 478 15.49 26.74 -3.08
N LYS A 479 14.95 27.96 -3.16
CA LYS A 479 14.73 28.68 -4.43
C LYS A 479 13.97 27.85 -5.46
N LEU A 480 12.98 27.05 -5.01
CA LEU A 480 12.23 26.12 -5.87
C LEU A 480 11.68 26.82 -7.12
N VAL A 481 11.10 28.00 -6.96
CA VAL A 481 10.55 28.78 -8.10
C VAL A 481 11.63 29.10 -9.13
N THR A 482 12.80 29.55 -8.68
CA THR A 482 13.94 29.84 -9.57
C THR A 482 14.41 28.58 -10.28
N LEU A 483 14.60 27.47 -9.56
CA LEU A 483 15.05 26.20 -10.12
C LEU A 483 14.07 25.66 -11.19
N LEU A 484 12.77 25.76 -10.93
CA LEU A 484 11.73 25.36 -11.89
C LEU A 484 11.82 26.17 -13.19
N VAL A 485 11.95 27.50 -13.10
CA VAL A 485 12.04 28.38 -14.27
C VAL A 485 13.35 28.17 -15.04
N GLU A 486 14.47 28.06 -14.32
CA GLU A 486 15.78 27.83 -14.93
C GLU A 486 15.81 26.49 -15.65
N HIS A 487 15.38 25.40 -15.01
CA HIS A 487 15.36 24.08 -15.62
C HIS A 487 14.37 23.97 -16.79
N TYR A 488 13.24 24.68 -16.74
CA TYR A 488 12.31 24.75 -17.86
C TYR A 488 12.96 25.39 -19.11
N ARG A 489 13.78 26.42 -18.90
CA ARG A 489 14.46 27.21 -19.94
C ARG A 489 15.80 26.60 -20.40
N ALA A 490 16.53 25.93 -19.52
CA ALA A 490 17.90 25.46 -19.76
C ALA A 490 17.99 24.30 -20.77
N ASP A 491 17.03 23.37 -20.75
CA ASP A 491 17.25 22.03 -21.34
C ASP A 491 16.64 21.77 -22.73
N GLY A 492 16.12 22.77 -23.46
CA GLY A 492 15.48 22.51 -24.76
C GLY A 492 14.35 21.46 -24.66
N ASP A 493 13.94 20.79 -25.75
CA ASP A 493 12.81 19.84 -25.76
C ASP A 493 13.10 18.46 -25.11
N THR A 494 14.23 18.27 -24.44
CA THR A 494 14.73 16.93 -24.07
C THR A 494 14.36 16.46 -22.66
N THR A 495 13.87 17.34 -21.77
CA THR A 495 13.53 16.98 -20.38
C THR A 495 12.08 16.55 -20.21
N SER A 496 11.87 15.33 -19.70
CA SER A 496 10.52 14.74 -19.54
C SER A 496 9.70 15.34 -18.38
N ASN A 497 10.33 16.04 -17.43
CA ASN A 497 9.65 16.63 -16.27
C ASN A 497 9.00 18.00 -16.54
N LYS A 498 9.14 18.58 -17.75
CA LYS A 498 8.56 19.90 -18.09
C LYS A 498 7.06 20.00 -17.84
N GLY A 499 6.30 18.93 -18.11
CA GLY A 499 4.87 18.90 -17.82
C GLY A 499 4.57 19.11 -16.33
N TYR A 500 5.34 18.44 -15.45
CA TYR A 500 5.22 18.62 -14.00
C TYR A 500 5.71 19.98 -13.53
N ILE A 501 6.75 20.54 -14.15
CA ILE A 501 7.20 21.92 -13.87
C ILE A 501 6.06 22.91 -14.14
N LEU A 502 5.41 22.82 -15.30
CA LEU A 502 4.27 23.66 -15.65
C LEU A 502 3.09 23.47 -14.71
N GLN A 503 2.80 22.24 -14.27
CA GLN A 503 1.76 21.96 -13.28
C GLN A 503 2.07 22.62 -11.93
N ILE A 504 3.30 22.48 -11.41
CA ILE A 504 3.71 23.10 -10.14
C ILE A 504 3.63 24.63 -10.24
N CYS A 505 4.15 25.22 -11.32
CA CYS A 505 4.09 26.66 -11.52
C CYS A 505 2.65 27.17 -11.61
N ASN A 506 1.75 26.46 -12.30
CA ASN A 506 0.33 26.83 -12.33
C ASN A 506 -0.34 26.69 -10.96
N ALA A 507 -0.02 25.66 -10.18
CA ALA A 507 -0.53 25.52 -8.82
C ALA A 507 -0.07 26.69 -7.92
N ILE A 508 1.21 27.09 -8.01
CA ILE A 508 1.75 28.26 -7.30
C ILE A 508 1.01 29.54 -7.72
N ARG A 509 0.82 29.75 -9.02
CA ARG A 509 0.12 30.92 -9.58
C ARG A 509 -1.32 31.01 -9.09
N LEU A 510 -2.06 29.90 -9.19
CA LEU A 510 -3.47 29.84 -8.76
C LEU A 510 -3.58 30.01 -7.25
N GLN A 511 -2.75 29.32 -6.46
CA GLN A 511 -2.74 29.49 -5.01
C GLN A 511 -2.47 30.94 -4.62
N ALA A 512 -1.46 31.59 -5.20
CA ALA A 512 -1.15 33.00 -4.91
C ALA A 512 -2.30 33.94 -5.31
N ALA A 513 -2.99 33.67 -6.42
CA ALA A 513 -4.13 34.46 -6.87
C ALA A 513 -5.36 34.29 -5.96
N SER A 514 -5.50 33.14 -5.27
CA SER A 514 -6.59 32.92 -4.30
C SER A 514 -6.37 33.62 -2.95
N GLN A 515 -5.14 34.08 -2.69
CA GLN A 515 -4.74 34.67 -1.40
C GLN A 515 -4.84 36.19 -1.37
N SER A 516 -4.96 36.74 -0.15
CA SER A 516 -4.98 38.19 0.08
C SER A 516 -3.68 38.85 -0.41
N PRO A 517 -3.70 40.15 -0.75
CA PRO A 517 -2.50 40.91 -1.13
C PRO A 517 -1.40 40.88 -0.07
N GLU A 518 -1.76 40.74 1.21
CA GLU A 518 -0.81 40.67 2.32
C GLU A 518 -0.17 39.27 2.49
N ALA A 519 -0.70 38.25 1.81
CA ALA A 519 -0.20 36.89 1.95
C ALA A 519 1.25 36.75 1.48
N PHE A 520 2.00 35.91 2.21
CA PHE A 520 3.41 35.67 1.97
C PHE A 520 3.73 35.29 0.53
N LEU A 521 3.02 34.30 -0.02
CA LEU A 521 3.32 33.74 -1.34
C LEU A 521 3.09 34.77 -2.45
N ARG A 522 1.98 35.53 -2.37
CA ARG A 522 1.68 36.59 -3.34
C ARG A 522 2.72 37.70 -3.32
N ASN A 523 3.12 38.17 -2.13
CA ASN A 523 4.17 39.18 -1.97
C ASN A 523 5.55 38.68 -2.45
N PHE A 524 5.87 37.42 -2.18
CA PHE A 524 7.09 36.80 -2.70
C PHE A 524 7.10 36.80 -4.23
N LEU A 525 6.04 36.33 -4.89
CA LEU A 525 6.00 36.25 -6.35
C LEU A 525 6.03 37.62 -7.03
N GLN A 526 5.40 38.64 -6.44
CA GLN A 526 5.43 40.02 -6.95
C GLN A 526 6.84 40.62 -6.87
N SER A 527 7.61 40.30 -5.83
CA SER A 527 9.00 40.77 -5.68
C SER A 527 10.02 39.92 -6.47
N HIS A 528 9.65 38.70 -6.89
CA HIS A 528 10.54 37.76 -7.56
C HIS A 528 10.72 38.06 -9.06
N THR A 529 11.89 38.60 -9.44
CA THR A 529 12.20 39.04 -10.82
C THR A 529 12.10 37.92 -11.85
N THR A 530 12.68 36.76 -11.58
CA THR A 530 12.64 35.60 -12.49
C THR A 530 11.22 35.10 -12.73
N TRP A 531 10.35 35.19 -11.71
CA TRP A 531 8.95 34.77 -11.82
C TRP A 531 8.14 35.74 -12.68
N ARG A 532 8.28 37.06 -12.44
CA ARG A 532 7.59 38.08 -13.24
C ARG A 532 7.93 37.98 -14.73
N GLY A 533 9.19 37.68 -15.05
CA GLY A 533 9.62 37.44 -16.43
C GLY A 533 9.17 36.10 -17.02
N PHE A 534 8.63 35.19 -16.22
CA PHE A 534 8.13 33.87 -16.65
C PHE A 534 6.61 33.75 -16.62
N GLU A 535 5.90 34.56 -15.83
CA GLU A 535 4.45 34.40 -15.65
C GLU A 535 3.67 34.47 -16.96
N GLN A 536 3.99 35.42 -17.85
CA GLN A 536 3.32 35.52 -19.15
C GLN A 536 3.63 34.30 -20.03
N GLU A 537 4.89 33.86 -20.05
CA GLU A 537 5.32 32.66 -20.77
C GLU A 537 4.56 31.42 -20.28
N LEU A 538 4.42 31.26 -18.95
CA LEU A 538 3.64 30.19 -18.34
C LEU A 538 2.18 30.22 -18.78
N ARG A 539 1.54 31.39 -18.78
CA ARG A 539 0.13 31.54 -19.20
C ARG A 539 -0.06 31.19 -20.68
N ASP A 540 0.84 31.65 -21.53
CA ASP A 540 0.78 31.40 -22.98
C ASP A 540 0.94 29.90 -23.28
N GLN A 541 1.92 29.24 -22.66
CA GLN A 541 2.15 27.81 -22.81
C GLN A 541 1.00 26.96 -22.26
N THR A 542 0.48 27.32 -21.08
CA THR A 542 -0.65 26.62 -20.48
C THR A 542 -1.90 26.75 -21.35
N SER A 543 -2.14 27.93 -21.90
CA SER A 543 -3.27 28.18 -22.81
C SER A 543 -3.16 27.33 -24.07
N LEU A 544 -1.95 27.22 -24.64
CA LEU A 544 -1.68 26.38 -25.81
C LEU A 544 -1.91 24.89 -25.53
N LEU A 545 -1.52 24.41 -24.36
CA LEU A 545 -1.72 23.01 -23.95
C LEU A 545 -3.16 22.68 -23.56
N CYS A 546 -3.95 23.68 -23.13
CA CYS A 546 -5.35 23.51 -22.76
C CYS A 546 -6.32 23.61 -23.95
N VAL A 547 -5.84 23.80 -25.19
CA VAL A 547 -6.70 23.81 -26.37
C VAL A 547 -7.24 22.39 -26.62
N ASN A 548 -8.57 22.26 -26.48
CA ASN A 548 -9.27 20.99 -26.68
C ASN A 548 -9.10 20.47 -28.12
N GLY A 549 -8.35 19.37 -28.25
CA GLY A 549 -8.22 18.59 -29.47
C GLY A 549 -7.12 19.09 -30.40
N LEU A 550 -6.58 18.16 -31.19
CA LEU A 550 -5.65 18.36 -32.32
C LEU A 550 -6.26 19.21 -33.46
N GLY A 551 -6.95 20.31 -33.15
CA GLY A 551 -7.73 21.10 -34.10
C GLY A 551 -9.09 20.49 -34.50
N PHE A 552 -9.54 19.43 -33.82
CA PHE A 552 -10.83 18.79 -34.08
C PHE A 552 -11.69 18.74 -32.83
N THR A 553 -12.94 19.21 -32.94
CA THR A 553 -13.99 19.02 -31.94
C THR A 553 -14.35 17.55 -31.88
N VAL A 554 -13.79 16.83 -30.91
CA VAL A 554 -14.22 15.45 -30.59
C VAL A 554 -15.49 15.56 -29.74
N PRO A 555 -16.63 14.97 -30.16
CA PRO A 555 -17.80 14.85 -29.30
C PRO A 555 -17.42 14.03 -28.06
N GLN A 556 -17.47 14.64 -26.87
CA GLN A 556 -17.19 13.90 -25.65
C GLN A 556 -18.22 12.78 -25.49
N ALA A 557 -17.74 11.54 -25.46
CA ALA A 557 -18.56 10.39 -25.09
C ALA A 557 -19.03 10.59 -23.65
N ILE A 558 -20.34 10.66 -23.49
CA ILE A 558 -21.06 10.71 -22.22
C ILE A 558 -20.51 9.61 -21.31
N ARG A 559 -19.80 9.98 -20.24
CA ARG A 559 -19.44 9.03 -19.17
C ARG A 559 -20.73 8.60 -18.46
N PRO A 560 -21.04 7.29 -18.37
CA PRO A 560 -22.20 6.82 -17.63
C PRO A 560 -21.92 7.02 -16.12
N GLY A 561 -22.67 7.93 -15.50
CA GLY A 561 -22.62 8.16 -14.04
C GLY A 561 -22.85 9.61 -13.60
N TYR A 562 -22.74 10.59 -14.50
CA TYR A 562 -23.05 11.99 -14.22
C TYR A 562 -24.38 12.38 -14.91
N GLN A 563 -25.51 11.97 -14.34
CA GLN A 563 -26.77 12.65 -14.64
C GLN A 563 -26.80 13.96 -13.85
N LYS A 564 -26.20 15.01 -14.41
CA LYS A 564 -26.70 16.36 -14.18
C LYS A 564 -27.59 16.69 -15.36
N ASP A 565 -28.89 16.79 -15.09
CA ASP A 565 -29.87 17.39 -15.98
C ASP A 565 -29.44 18.82 -16.32
N SER A 566 -28.70 18.99 -17.40
CA SER A 566 -28.56 20.27 -18.07
C SER A 566 -27.84 20.09 -19.41
N TRP A 567 -28.64 20.13 -20.49
CA TRP A 567 -28.22 20.66 -21.79
C TRP A 567 -27.90 22.16 -21.68
N GLN A 568 -27.05 22.54 -20.73
CA GLN A 568 -26.46 23.87 -20.71
C GLN A 568 -25.31 23.82 -21.71
N MET A 569 -25.45 24.58 -22.79
CA MET A 569 -24.34 25.08 -23.58
C MET A 569 -23.17 25.40 -22.64
N LEU A 570 -21.99 24.83 -22.90
CA LEU A 570 -20.73 25.27 -22.30
C LEU A 570 -20.71 26.80 -22.38
N THR A 571 -20.95 27.49 -21.27
CA THR A 571 -20.76 28.92 -21.19
C THR A 571 -19.26 29.19 -21.33
N GLU A 572 -18.88 30.27 -22.01
CA GLU A 572 -17.48 30.71 -22.19
C GLU A 572 -16.69 30.80 -20.87
N GLU A 573 -17.37 30.82 -19.71
CA GLU A 573 -16.80 30.79 -18.36
C GLU A 573 -16.08 29.48 -17.99
N GLN A 574 -16.28 28.36 -18.72
CA GLN A 574 -15.60 27.08 -18.44
C GLN A 574 -14.29 26.90 -19.23
N THR A 575 -14.05 27.73 -20.25
CA THR A 575 -12.83 27.71 -21.05
C THR A 575 -11.80 28.71 -20.51
N GLY A 576 -10.63 28.23 -20.07
CA GLY A 576 -9.56 29.08 -19.57
C GLY A 576 -8.53 28.33 -18.73
N ILE A 577 -7.58 29.07 -18.15
CA ILE A 577 -6.51 28.55 -17.29
C ILE A 577 -6.57 29.11 -15.86
N ASP A 578 -7.50 30.01 -15.57
CA ASP A 578 -7.68 30.69 -14.29
C ASP A 578 -8.77 30.00 -13.44
N HIS A 579 -9.00 30.50 -12.21
CA HIS A 579 -10.05 30.00 -11.32
C HIS A 579 -11.42 29.92 -12.03
N GLY A 580 -12.16 28.84 -11.78
CA GLY A 580 -13.44 28.56 -12.44
C GLY A 580 -13.35 27.77 -13.75
N SER A 581 -12.16 27.67 -14.36
CA SER A 581 -11.92 26.85 -15.56
C SER A 581 -11.84 25.35 -15.28
N GLU A 582 -12.02 24.50 -16.30
CA GLU A 582 -11.80 23.05 -16.19
C GLU A 582 -10.34 22.70 -15.82
N PHE A 583 -9.37 23.46 -16.33
CA PHE A 583 -7.95 23.30 -16.00
C PHE A 583 -7.69 23.53 -14.51
N ALA A 584 -8.15 24.64 -13.95
CA ALA A 584 -7.96 24.94 -12.52
C ALA A 584 -8.60 23.85 -11.63
N ARG A 585 -9.80 23.37 -12.00
CA ARG A 585 -10.44 22.24 -11.32
C ARG A 585 -9.60 20.96 -11.40
N SER A 586 -8.99 20.67 -12.56
CA SER A 586 -8.13 19.49 -12.74
C SER A 586 -6.87 19.51 -11.86
N LEU A 587 -6.38 20.71 -11.50
CA LEU A 587 -5.27 20.89 -10.56
C LEU A 587 -5.68 20.85 -9.09
N GLY A 588 -6.98 20.82 -8.80
CA GLY A 588 -7.52 20.77 -7.43
C GLY A 588 -8.17 22.07 -6.92
N PHE A 589 -8.28 23.11 -7.74
CA PHE A 589 -8.94 24.38 -7.39
C PHE A 589 -10.42 24.35 -7.81
N VAL A 590 -11.25 23.65 -7.03
CA VAL A 590 -12.66 23.36 -7.40
C VAL A 590 -13.58 24.53 -7.11
N ASP A 591 -13.49 25.08 -5.90
CA ASP A 591 -14.36 26.15 -5.37
C ASP A 591 -13.59 27.45 -5.07
N ASP A 592 -12.28 27.47 -5.34
CA ASP A 592 -11.44 28.64 -5.09
C ASP A 592 -11.72 29.76 -6.09
N VAL A 593 -11.69 31.00 -5.60
CA VAL A 593 -11.93 32.21 -6.38
C VAL A 593 -10.71 33.13 -6.23
N ALA A 594 -10.32 33.79 -7.33
CA ALA A 594 -9.26 34.79 -7.26
C ALA A 594 -9.66 35.92 -6.30
N TRP A 595 -8.70 36.37 -5.49
CA TRP A 595 -8.91 37.51 -4.61
C TRP A 595 -9.24 38.74 -5.47
N PRO A 596 -10.29 39.50 -5.15
CA PRO A 596 -10.65 40.70 -5.91
C PRO A 596 -9.44 41.62 -6.00
N GLU A 597 -9.03 41.99 -7.21
CA GLU A 597 -8.11 43.11 -7.35
C GLU A 597 -8.89 44.33 -6.86
N ASP A 598 -8.42 44.98 -5.79
CA ASP A 598 -9.00 46.26 -5.37
C ASP A 598 -9.01 47.17 -6.59
N ASP A 599 -10.20 47.63 -6.97
CA ASP A 599 -10.42 48.50 -8.13
C ASP A 599 -9.39 49.63 -8.12
N ALA A 600 -8.33 49.50 -8.92
CA ALA A 600 -7.51 50.63 -9.31
C ALA A 600 -8.46 51.63 -10.02
N PRO A 601 -8.39 52.94 -9.72
CA PRO A 601 -9.43 53.88 -10.12
C PRO A 601 -9.31 54.23 -11.61
N GLU A 602 -9.79 53.35 -12.50
CA GLU A 602 -9.91 53.65 -13.92
C GLU A 602 -11.22 54.40 -14.22
N GLY A 603 -11.08 55.72 -14.36
CA GLY A 603 -11.55 56.45 -15.53
C GLY A 603 -12.95 56.15 -16.08
N ASN A 604 -13.95 56.87 -15.58
CA ASN A 604 -15.10 57.42 -16.33
C ASN A 604 -15.53 56.69 -17.63
N LYS A 605 -16.36 55.64 -17.51
CA LYS A 605 -17.32 55.28 -18.60
C LYS A 605 -18.74 55.15 -18.06
N LYS A 606 -19.54 56.19 -18.35
CA LYS A 606 -20.97 56.32 -18.06
C LYS A 606 -21.78 55.12 -18.55
N ARG A 607 -22.24 54.26 -17.64
CA ARG A 607 -23.35 53.32 -17.89
C ARG A 607 -24.70 54.01 -17.66
N LYS A 608 -25.42 54.32 -18.74
CA LYS A 608 -26.83 54.79 -18.71
C LYS A 608 -27.73 53.67 -18.15
N LYS A 609 -28.22 53.82 -16.91
CA LYS A 609 -29.25 52.94 -16.33
C LYS A 609 -30.63 53.63 -16.39
N LYS A 610 -31.60 52.91 -16.96
CA LYS A 610 -32.98 53.32 -17.22
C LYS A 610 -33.80 53.35 -15.91
N LYS A 611 -34.67 54.36 -15.82
CA LYS A 611 -35.40 54.86 -14.64
C LYS A 611 -36.62 53.99 -14.25
N LYS A 612 -36.78 53.70 -12.95
CA LYS A 612 -38.05 53.39 -12.23
C LYS A 612 -37.70 53.43 -10.73
N GLY A 613 -38.26 54.19 -9.80
CA GLY A 613 -39.30 55.21 -9.74
C GLY A 613 -39.90 55.19 -8.32
N LYS A 614 -39.76 56.30 -7.55
CA LYS A 614 -40.47 56.70 -6.29
C LYS A 614 -40.18 55.88 -4.99
N ARG A 615 -40.03 56.43 -3.78
CA ARG A 615 -40.26 57.79 -3.19
C ARG A 615 -39.64 57.88 -1.76
N ASN A 616 -39.07 59.05 -1.41
CA ASN A 616 -39.00 59.79 -0.11
C ASN A 616 -38.49 59.12 1.19
N THR A 617 -37.82 59.75 2.17
CA THR A 617 -37.15 61.05 2.53
C THR A 617 -36.61 60.81 3.96
N HIS A 618 -35.41 61.21 4.41
CA HIS A 618 -35.09 62.53 5.02
C HIS A 618 -33.64 62.55 5.57
N HIS A 619 -32.92 63.69 5.35
CA HIS A 619 -31.94 64.43 6.21
C HIS A 619 -30.73 63.71 6.88
N LEU A 620 -29.54 64.30 7.11
CA LEU A 620 -28.92 65.65 6.94
C LEU A 620 -27.38 65.53 7.12
N ASN A 621 -26.62 66.45 6.49
CA ASN A 621 -25.31 67.07 6.85
C ASN A 621 -24.12 66.20 7.33
N GLY A 622 -22.87 66.44 6.94
CA GLY A 622 -22.24 67.50 6.12
C GLY A 622 -20.71 67.49 6.33
N SER A 623 -19.98 68.14 5.41
CA SER A 623 -18.68 68.88 5.60
C SER A 623 -17.48 68.15 6.24
N ALA A 624 -16.21 68.27 5.85
CA ALA A 624 -15.42 68.90 4.78
C ALA A 624 -13.92 68.61 5.11
N ASN A 625 -13.01 68.95 4.18
CA ASN A 625 -11.56 69.26 4.31
C ASN A 625 -10.56 68.08 4.31
N HIS A 626 -9.66 68.01 3.30
CA HIS A 626 -8.32 68.67 3.14
C HIS A 626 -7.27 68.01 4.06
N ASP A 627 -6.01 67.70 3.73
CA ASP A 627 -5.00 68.06 2.71
C ASP A 627 -3.93 66.93 2.78
N ALA A 628 -3.32 66.45 1.68
CA ALA A 628 -2.13 66.94 0.96
C ALA A 628 -0.75 66.56 1.58
N ASP A 629 0.19 66.34 0.65
CA ASP A 629 1.66 66.20 0.71
C ASP A 629 2.27 64.82 1.02
N GLU A 630 3.02 64.16 0.11
CA GLU A 630 4.17 64.49 -0.79
C GLU A 630 5.57 64.31 -0.16
N ALA A 631 6.53 63.99 -1.04
CA ALA A 631 7.98 63.79 -0.90
C ALA A 631 8.43 62.38 -0.49
N ASP A 632 8.99 61.52 -1.36
CA ASP A 632 10.15 61.63 -2.27
C ASP A 632 11.51 61.57 -1.54
N SER A 633 12.38 60.63 -1.95
CA SER A 633 13.86 60.68 -1.85
C SER A 633 14.52 59.32 -2.21
N THR A 634 14.96 59.24 -3.47
CA THR A 634 16.32 58.90 -3.97
C THR A 634 17.10 57.65 -3.48
N ASP A 635 17.42 56.81 -4.49
CA ASP A 635 18.66 56.10 -4.82
C ASP A 635 19.89 56.24 -3.90
N ASP A 636 20.57 55.12 -3.65
CA ASP A 636 22.03 55.06 -3.83
C ASP A 636 22.54 53.62 -4.09
N GLU A 637 23.48 53.54 -5.03
CA GLU A 637 24.12 52.38 -5.62
C GLU A 637 25.41 52.04 -4.85
N PHE A 638 25.64 50.78 -4.46
CA PHE A 638 27.00 50.32 -4.14
C PHE A 638 27.24 48.83 -4.41
N THR A 639 28.21 48.60 -5.27
CA THR A 639 28.81 47.33 -5.69
C THR A 639 29.72 46.72 -4.62
N ALA A 640 29.58 45.42 -4.31
CA ALA A 640 30.64 44.59 -3.74
C ALA A 640 30.43 43.10 -4.12
N LYS A 641 31.52 42.41 -4.46
CA LYS A 641 31.54 41.04 -4.98
C LYS A 641 31.30 39.98 -3.88
N PRO A 642 30.72 38.81 -4.18
CA PRO A 642 30.12 37.91 -3.17
C PRO A 642 31.07 36.95 -2.46
N GLU A 643 32.35 36.89 -2.84
CA GLU A 643 33.24 35.80 -2.42
C GLU A 643 33.94 36.04 -1.06
N ASP A 644 34.03 37.27 -0.57
CA ASP A 644 34.67 37.56 0.73
C ASP A 644 33.69 37.57 1.93
N ALA A 645 32.38 37.54 1.69
CA ALA A 645 31.36 37.51 2.74
C ALA A 645 31.13 36.10 3.34
N ALA A 646 31.35 35.05 2.56
CA ALA A 646 31.17 33.66 3.00
C ALA A 646 32.29 33.19 3.94
N ALA A 647 33.53 33.64 3.71
CA ALA A 647 34.66 33.32 4.57
C ALA A 647 34.57 34.04 5.93
N ALA A 648 34.11 35.30 5.95
CA ALA A 648 33.90 36.06 7.18
C ALA A 648 32.75 35.51 8.05
N ALA A 649 31.70 34.97 7.41
CA ALA A 649 30.57 34.35 8.13
C ALA A 649 30.93 33.00 8.78
N LEU A 650 31.82 32.22 8.16
CA LEU A 650 32.33 30.95 8.73
C LEU A 650 33.22 31.19 9.94
N ILE A 651 34.08 32.21 9.90
CA ILE A 651 34.95 32.58 11.04
C ILE A 651 34.10 33.12 12.22
N ALA A 652 33.08 33.93 11.93
CA ALA A 652 32.17 34.44 12.96
C ALA A 652 31.30 33.35 13.61
N ALA A 653 30.95 32.30 12.86
CA ALA A 653 30.21 31.16 13.38
C ALA A 653 31.07 30.26 14.29
N GLU A 654 32.36 30.07 13.94
CA GLU A 654 33.30 29.28 14.74
C GLU A 654 33.69 30.00 16.05
N GLU A 655 33.84 31.33 16.04
CA GLU A 655 34.04 32.12 17.26
C GLU A 655 32.80 32.14 18.18
N ALA A 656 31.59 32.11 17.62
CA ALA A 656 30.35 32.03 18.40
C ALA A 656 30.16 30.66 19.08
N GLU A 657 30.64 29.58 18.45
CA GLU A 657 30.57 28.22 19.02
C GLU A 657 31.60 28.01 20.14
N LEU A 658 32.77 28.65 20.04
CA LEU A 658 33.79 28.67 21.10
C LEU A 658 33.38 29.52 22.31
N ALA A 659 32.60 30.57 22.12
CA ALA A 659 32.05 31.39 23.21
C ALA A 659 30.90 30.69 23.97
N ALA A 660 30.15 29.80 23.31
CA ALA A 660 28.99 29.12 23.90
C ALA A 660 29.36 27.94 24.84
N ASN A 661 30.52 27.32 24.65
CA ASN A 661 30.97 26.17 25.47
C ASN A 661 31.81 26.56 26.69
N GLY A 662 31.97 27.86 26.96
CA GLY A 662 32.83 28.41 28.00
C GLY A 662 32.14 28.78 29.32
N SER A 663 31.08 28.11 29.77
CA SER A 663 30.59 28.29 31.14
C SER A 663 29.58 27.21 31.54
N ILE A 664 29.98 26.25 32.40
CA ILE A 664 29.21 25.77 33.56
C ILE A 664 30.17 24.89 34.38
N GLY A 665 30.61 25.44 35.51
CA GLY A 665 31.40 24.74 36.52
C GLY A 665 30.68 24.74 37.88
N LYS A 666 30.45 23.52 38.39
CA LYS A 666 30.49 23.03 39.79
C LYS A 666 29.69 23.72 40.91
N LYS A 667 28.82 22.93 41.57
CA LYS A 667 28.75 22.63 43.04
C LYS A 667 27.64 21.57 43.29
N SER A 668 27.96 20.30 43.52
CA SER A 668 28.22 19.60 44.80
C SER A 668 27.01 19.41 45.74
N GLY A 669 26.65 18.15 46.07
CA GLY A 669 25.83 17.83 47.26
C GLY A 669 25.08 16.49 47.25
N THR A 670 25.74 15.44 47.73
CA THR A 670 25.27 14.08 48.09
C THR A 670 24.12 14.01 49.12
N SER A 671 23.21 13.02 49.01
CA SER A 671 23.10 11.86 49.94
C SER A 671 21.73 11.12 49.93
N ASN A 672 21.83 9.79 49.83
CA ASN A 672 21.09 8.69 50.48
C ASN A 672 19.66 8.86 51.03
N GLY A 673 18.86 7.79 50.87
CA GLY A 673 18.08 7.26 52.00
C GLY A 673 16.69 6.70 51.68
N ALA A 674 16.51 5.42 51.97
CA ALA A 674 15.33 4.60 51.76
C ALA A 674 14.13 4.91 52.67
N SER A 675 13.02 4.22 52.35
CA SER A 675 11.98 3.68 53.23
C SER A 675 10.58 4.33 53.23
N THR A 676 9.63 3.59 52.66
CA THR A 676 8.22 3.53 53.12
C THR A 676 8.16 2.93 54.53
N PRO A 677 7.15 3.23 55.39
CA PRO A 677 5.86 2.52 55.29
C PRO A 677 4.60 3.22 55.85
N LYS A 678 3.43 2.77 55.33
CA LYS A 678 2.13 2.47 56.01
C LYS A 678 1.56 3.54 57.00
N LYS A 679 0.29 3.97 56.96
CA LYS A 679 -0.94 3.19 57.26
C LYS A 679 -2.14 4.15 57.53
N LYS A 680 -3.29 3.78 56.97
CA LYS A 680 -4.65 3.65 57.58
C LYS A 680 -5.54 4.87 57.96
N LYS A 681 -6.73 4.83 57.31
CA LYS A 681 -8.12 4.80 57.85
C LYS A 681 -8.81 6.11 58.32
N LYS A 682 -9.94 6.45 57.68
CA LYS A 682 -11.35 6.17 58.10
C LYS A 682 -12.32 7.01 57.23
N SER A 683 -13.19 6.39 56.43
CA SER A 683 -14.64 6.18 56.66
C SER A 683 -15.52 7.44 56.84
N LYS A 684 -16.49 7.65 55.95
CA LYS A 684 -17.92 7.48 56.29
C LYS A 684 -18.81 7.54 55.05
N LYS A 685 -19.88 6.74 55.16
CA LYS A 685 -20.94 6.41 54.21
C LYS A 685 -22.23 7.06 54.72
N LYS A 686 -23.07 7.60 53.82
CA LYS A 686 -24.56 7.55 53.83
C LYS A 686 -25.11 8.45 52.69
N GLN A 687 -25.83 7.87 51.72
CA GLN A 687 -27.32 7.81 51.62
C GLN A 687 -27.93 9.18 51.25
N ASN A 688 -28.89 9.34 50.33
CA ASN A 688 -29.83 8.41 49.74
C ASN A 688 -30.67 9.10 48.64
N LYS A 689 -31.49 8.27 47.97
CA LYS A 689 -32.76 8.57 47.25
C LYS A 689 -32.66 9.12 45.82
N LYS A 690 -33.41 8.59 44.85
CA LYS A 690 -34.53 7.62 44.89
C LYS A 690 -34.62 6.89 43.55
#